data_AF-A0A2D6R294-F1
#
_entry.id   AF-A0A2D6R294-F1
#
_cell.length_a   1.000
_cell.length_b   1.000
_cell.length_c   1.000
_cell.angle_alpha   90.00
_cell.angle_beta   90.00
_cell.angle_gamma   90.00
#
_symmetry.space_group_name_H-M   'P 1'
#
loop_
_entity.id
_entity.type
_entity.pdbx_description
1 polymer ?
#
loop_
_entity_poly.entity_id
_entity_poly.type
_entity_poly.pdbx_seq_one_letter_code
_entity_poly.pdbx_strand_id
1 'polypeptide(L)'
;MSAGAWLALALVALLLFPSANYHLFDGLPLASAGEFAALVLVLPVFFSQGLRRLWARNIRQLGRPVVPALLAAACVALILKLLLMTSGGAEGFKACYHSLVERLPDSPCEKSYDNPWHRFTATRIDGTIDFEPGTWNLSFVNSLRFNYYGPGTIPRERLPFGSMWLGEVSHAEPRRLHFTYAGEVLVQLDEETIALPPHYEDVRRESLLVPAGRHPLVVSFRFDGGSSSGSGPYATLRLSTTPPGSDSGESLAHAVPPPVHWQLAARVVDAVSVALLASLIVVYASLLTRRSALLFAIGGIAPLAGYLLPPLALANQSLYTASALVLLMLHVAARRQTPRRHELLTVYWSLALLLTADTLRGYPSLGHVVLRDGGNDWLMYESYARSILETWSLQGGRDVFYFQPMFRYVRFGEHLLLGDGDALIAVTARMSLNFAVFWACWSFRQRSRPELGPRLLATTNAILLLLLLNSEAVVGLIRAGASEYPTWILLPVVLTSLFCRADERQWLFVGGSSAGLLFTLRSNQVLGVGWLLTSFLVSMLRKRRTLAAIALTSALGVALLPLAHNLYYGGEAVLATTSRSIPENLVLPPSSLLSARGNPELIQMVRQQRDGVLYTGGTNERQPLAGGGLRNVIRGIQVLWIVTLIASFRRGVRDSVEMRFLLLTPVLFLAVHFFYQVMVFYPRHITIGYLSMALTVAFFWLSRAARRPRTDA
;
A
#
# COMPACT_ATOMS: atom_id res chain seq x y z
N MET A 1 18.43 -6.84 24.93
CA MET A 1 17.24 -6.06 24.50
C MET A 1 16.50 -5.53 25.73
N SER A 2 15.87 -4.35 25.66
CA SER A 2 15.09 -3.81 26.79
C SER A 2 13.75 -4.53 26.93
N ALA A 3 13.14 -4.50 28.13
CA ALA A 3 11.81 -5.09 28.37
C ALA A 3 10.74 -4.61 27.38
N GLY A 4 10.73 -3.32 27.03
CA GLY A 4 9.81 -2.77 26.04
C GLY A 4 10.06 -3.26 24.61
N ALA A 5 11.29 -3.69 24.28
CA ALA A 5 11.58 -4.33 23.01
C ALA A 5 11.01 -5.75 22.95
N TRP A 6 11.10 -6.51 24.05
CA TRP A 6 10.47 -7.82 24.14
C TRP A 6 8.95 -7.74 24.06
N LEU A 7 8.32 -6.80 24.76
CA LEU A 7 6.88 -6.58 24.68
C LEU A 7 6.43 -6.21 23.27
N ALA A 8 7.17 -5.34 22.58
CA ALA A 8 6.86 -4.98 21.20
C ALA A 8 7.03 -6.16 20.24
N LEU A 9 8.09 -6.96 20.41
CA LEU A 9 8.31 -8.15 19.59
C LEU A 9 7.22 -9.20 19.83
N ALA A 10 6.84 -9.44 21.09
CA ALA A 10 5.80 -10.38 21.45
C ALA A 10 4.44 -9.96 20.88
N LEU A 11 4.08 -8.68 20.96
CA LEU A 11 2.86 -8.15 20.37
C LEU A 11 2.87 -8.25 18.83
N VAL A 12 3.97 -7.89 18.17
CA VAL A 12 4.10 -8.05 16.71
C VAL A 12 3.98 -9.54 16.32
N ALA A 13 4.62 -10.44 17.06
CA ALA A 13 4.52 -11.87 16.82
C ALA A 13 3.08 -12.37 16.99
N LEU A 14 2.38 -11.94 18.05
CA LEU A 14 0.97 -12.29 18.27
C LEU A 14 0.07 -11.77 17.15
N LEU A 15 0.35 -10.60 16.58
CA LEU A 15 -0.42 -10.05 15.47
C LEU A 15 -0.10 -10.72 14.14
N LEU A 16 1.15 -11.10 13.87
CA LEU A 16 1.55 -11.62 12.54
C LEU A 16 1.50 -13.15 12.44
N PHE A 17 1.65 -13.87 13.55
CA PHE A 17 1.71 -15.33 13.49
C PHE A 17 0.34 -15.90 13.09
N PRO A 18 0.25 -16.70 12.02
CA PRO A 18 -1.02 -17.23 11.52
C PRO A 18 -1.64 -18.23 12.50
N SER A 19 -2.96 -18.30 12.48
CA SER A 19 -3.76 -19.12 13.38
C SER A 19 -5.09 -19.52 12.71
N ALA A 20 -6.06 -20.05 13.45
CA ALA A 20 -7.40 -20.34 12.96
C ALA A 20 -8.24 -19.06 12.80
N ASN A 21 -9.24 -19.07 11.91
CA ASN A 21 -9.97 -17.88 11.46
C ASN A 21 -11.16 -17.45 12.35
N TYR A 22 -11.17 -17.85 13.63
CA TYR A 22 -12.29 -17.63 14.57
C TYR A 22 -11.86 -16.89 15.85
N HIS A 23 -10.82 -16.06 15.73
CA HIS A 23 -10.43 -15.12 16.78
C HIS A 23 -10.08 -13.77 16.18
N LEU A 24 -10.10 -12.72 17.01
CA LEU A 24 -10.05 -11.32 16.56
C LEU A 24 -8.74 -10.96 15.84
N PHE A 25 -7.66 -11.68 16.13
CA PHE A 25 -6.34 -11.49 15.50
C PHE A 25 -5.82 -12.83 15.00
N ASP A 26 -6.33 -13.28 13.86
CA ASP A 26 -6.02 -14.55 13.20
C ASP A 26 -4.66 -14.60 12.54
N GLY A 27 -4.04 -13.44 12.32
CA GLY A 27 -2.64 -13.36 11.93
C GLY A 27 -2.49 -12.81 10.53
N LEU A 28 -1.48 -13.28 9.81
CA LEU A 28 -1.33 -12.93 8.41
C LEU A 28 -2.37 -13.68 7.55
N PRO A 29 -3.07 -13.01 6.62
CA PRO A 29 -3.03 -11.57 6.38
C PRO A 29 -3.85 -10.75 7.40
N LEU A 30 -3.41 -9.52 7.67
CA LEU A 30 -4.11 -8.54 8.52
C LEU A 30 -5.24 -7.85 7.74
N ALA A 31 -6.19 -8.65 7.25
CA ALA A 31 -7.23 -8.22 6.32
C ALA A 31 -8.45 -7.57 7.01
N SER A 32 -8.62 -7.81 8.33
CA SER A 32 -9.73 -7.24 9.09
C SER A 32 -9.45 -5.80 9.57
N ALA A 33 -10.52 -5.05 9.83
CA ALA A 33 -10.40 -3.69 10.37
C ALA A 33 -9.66 -3.66 11.73
N GLY A 34 -9.91 -4.65 12.59
CA GLY A 34 -9.31 -4.75 13.92
C GLY A 34 -7.81 -5.02 13.85
N GLU A 35 -7.39 -5.97 13.01
CA GLU A 35 -5.99 -6.30 12.79
C GLU A 35 -5.22 -5.13 12.15
N PHE A 36 -5.81 -4.49 11.13
CA PHE A 36 -5.20 -3.32 10.51
C PHE A 36 -5.04 -2.16 11.51
N ALA A 37 -6.05 -1.91 12.35
CA ALA A 37 -5.95 -0.90 13.41
C ALA A 37 -4.85 -1.24 14.42
N ALA A 38 -4.70 -2.52 14.79
CA ALA A 38 -3.61 -2.99 15.66
C ALA A 38 -2.24 -2.79 15.00
N LEU A 39 -2.09 -3.05 13.70
CA LEU A 39 -0.86 -2.77 12.95
C LEU A 39 -0.48 -1.30 13.04
N VAL A 40 -1.42 -0.40 12.71
CA VAL A 40 -1.23 1.06 12.79
C VAL A 40 -0.84 1.50 14.22
N LEU A 41 -1.43 0.89 15.25
CA LEU A 41 -1.09 1.16 16.65
C LEU A 41 0.32 0.73 17.04
N VAL A 42 0.79 -0.40 16.52
CA VAL A 42 2.09 -0.99 16.91
C VAL A 42 3.26 -0.36 16.15
N LEU A 43 3.05 0.10 14.91
CA LEU A 43 4.11 0.64 14.05
C LEU A 43 5.00 1.71 14.73
N PRO A 44 4.48 2.77 15.37
CA PRO A 44 5.34 3.77 16.02
C PRO A 44 6.20 3.20 17.16
N VAL A 45 5.69 2.23 17.91
CA VAL A 45 6.40 1.59 19.02
C VAL A 45 7.50 0.68 18.50
N PHE A 46 7.28 0.01 17.37
CA PHE A 46 8.31 -0.80 16.73
C PHE A 46 9.53 0.02 16.30
N PHE A 47 9.33 1.24 15.79
CA PHE A 47 10.42 2.11 15.34
C PHE A 47 10.97 3.07 16.42
N SER A 48 10.23 3.35 17.50
CA SER A 48 10.65 4.31 18.54
C SER A 48 11.14 3.66 19.82
N GLN A 49 12.45 3.73 20.08
CA GLN A 49 13.03 3.32 21.37
C GLN A 49 12.44 4.10 22.56
N GLY A 50 12.07 5.37 22.36
CA GLY A 50 11.47 6.20 23.40
C GLY A 50 10.10 5.69 23.84
N LEU A 51 9.25 5.32 22.86
CA LEU A 51 7.93 4.75 23.14
C LEU A 51 8.04 3.39 23.84
N ARG A 52 8.96 2.53 23.40
CA ARG A 52 9.22 1.24 24.06
C ARG A 52 9.64 1.39 25.52
N ARG A 53 10.52 2.37 25.82
CA ARG A 53 10.96 2.65 27.19
C ARG A 53 9.81 3.19 28.04
N LEU A 54 8.98 4.07 27.47
CA LEU A 54 7.80 4.60 28.17
C LEU A 54 6.78 3.51 28.46
N TRP A 55 6.49 2.65 27.48
CA TRP A 55 5.56 1.54 27.64
C TRP A 55 6.00 0.56 28.73
N ALA A 56 7.26 0.14 28.71
CA ALA A 56 7.83 -0.71 29.76
C ALA A 56 7.81 -0.03 31.13
N ARG A 57 8.01 1.29 31.20
CA ARG A 57 7.96 2.05 32.45
C ARG A 57 6.54 2.10 33.01
N ASN A 58 5.54 2.36 32.18
CA ASN A 58 4.14 2.42 32.59
C ASN A 58 3.65 1.05 33.11
N ILE A 59 3.98 -0.04 32.42
CA ILE A 59 3.62 -1.39 32.89
C ILE A 59 4.28 -1.70 34.24
N ARG A 60 5.54 -1.31 34.44
CA ARG A 60 6.25 -1.53 35.71
C ARG A 60 5.65 -0.77 36.90
N GLN A 61 4.86 0.29 36.66
CA GLN A 61 4.16 1.00 37.73
C GLN A 61 3.01 0.17 38.33
N LEU A 62 2.48 -0.80 37.57
CA LEU A 62 1.45 -1.74 38.05
C LEU A 62 2.04 -2.85 38.94
N GLY A 63 3.36 -3.04 38.92
CA GLY A 63 4.07 -4.02 39.74
C GLY A 63 5.32 -4.58 39.06
N ARG A 64 6.32 -4.95 39.86
CA ARG A 64 7.56 -5.58 39.36
C ARG A 64 7.34 -6.90 38.59
N PRO A 65 6.43 -7.82 38.99
CA PRO A 65 6.25 -9.10 38.28
C PRO A 65 5.36 -8.98 37.03
N VAL A 66 4.75 -7.83 36.74
CA VAL A 66 3.77 -7.71 35.65
C VAL A 66 4.41 -7.89 34.27
N VAL A 67 5.59 -7.31 34.04
CA VAL A 67 6.29 -7.46 32.75
C VAL A 67 6.65 -8.93 32.45
N PRO A 68 7.32 -9.68 33.33
CA PRO A 68 7.61 -11.09 33.05
C PRO A 68 6.33 -11.94 32.93
N ALA A 69 5.27 -11.64 33.72
CA ALA A 69 3.99 -12.34 33.60
C ALA A 69 3.33 -12.12 32.23
N LEU A 70 3.31 -10.88 31.71
CA LEU A 70 2.79 -10.58 30.37
C LEU A 70 3.59 -11.26 29.27
N LEU A 71 4.92 -11.31 29.39
CA LEU A 71 5.76 -12.02 28.43
C LEU A 71 5.52 -13.53 28.46
N ALA A 72 5.35 -14.12 29.65
CA ALA A 72 4.99 -15.53 29.78
C ALA A 72 3.62 -15.82 29.17
N ALA A 73 2.61 -14.98 29.45
CA ALA A 73 1.28 -15.08 28.86
C ALA A 73 1.32 -14.95 27.31
N ALA A 74 2.14 -14.04 26.78
CA ALA A 74 2.34 -13.91 25.34
C ALA A 74 3.00 -15.16 24.72
N CYS A 75 3.96 -15.79 25.42
CA CYS A 75 4.54 -17.06 24.97
C CYS A 75 3.50 -18.18 24.94
N VAL A 76 2.67 -18.30 25.98
CA VAL A 76 1.56 -19.26 26.00
C VAL A 76 0.58 -19.00 24.87
N ALA A 77 0.21 -17.74 24.63
CA ALA A 77 -0.69 -17.37 23.54
C ALA A 77 -0.09 -17.70 22.14
N LEU A 78 1.22 -17.56 21.95
CA LEU A 78 1.89 -17.99 20.71
C LEU A 78 1.84 -19.51 20.53
N ILE A 79 2.01 -20.29 21.60
CA ILE A 79 1.86 -21.75 21.57
C ILE A 79 0.41 -22.13 21.22
N LEU A 80 -0.57 -21.45 21.82
CA LEU A 80 -1.99 -21.66 21.49
C LEU A 80 -2.30 -21.31 20.03
N LYS A 81 -1.72 -20.25 19.47
CA LYS A 81 -1.85 -19.94 18.02
C LYS A 81 -1.33 -21.09 17.16
N LEU A 82 -0.17 -21.65 17.50
CA LEU A 82 0.37 -22.81 16.78
C LEU A 82 -0.58 -24.01 16.85
N LEU A 83 -1.12 -24.31 18.03
CA LEU A 83 -2.10 -25.39 18.20
C LEU A 83 -3.37 -25.14 17.38
N LEU A 84 -3.91 -23.92 17.42
CA LEU A 84 -5.09 -23.50 16.64
C LEU A 84 -4.84 -23.63 15.13
N MET A 85 -3.67 -23.21 14.65
CA MET A 85 -3.26 -23.35 13.26
C MET A 85 -3.29 -24.83 12.81
N THR A 86 -2.87 -25.75 13.67
CA THR A 86 -2.84 -27.20 13.39
C THR A 86 -4.14 -27.95 13.68
N SER A 87 -5.11 -27.32 14.36
CA SER A 87 -6.33 -27.99 14.85
C SER A 87 -7.25 -28.53 13.75
N GLY A 88 -7.12 -28.04 12.52
CA GLY A 88 -7.99 -28.40 11.40
C GLY A 88 -9.39 -27.74 11.42
N GLY A 89 -9.71 -26.97 12.46
CA GLY A 89 -10.97 -26.24 12.57
C GLY A 89 -10.98 -24.93 11.77
N ALA A 90 -12.15 -24.58 11.24
CA ALA A 90 -12.42 -23.29 10.61
C ALA A 90 -13.86 -22.84 10.94
N GLU A 91 -14.12 -21.54 10.94
CA GLU A 91 -15.46 -20.97 11.05
C GLU A 91 -15.90 -20.45 9.68
N GLY A 92 -16.91 -21.09 9.07
CA GLY A 92 -17.38 -20.78 7.72
C GLY A 92 -17.22 -21.95 6.73
N PHE A 93 -17.46 -21.67 5.45
CA PHE A 93 -17.37 -22.62 4.35
C PHE A 93 -15.97 -22.62 3.73
N LYS A 94 -15.37 -23.80 3.56
CA LYS A 94 -14.11 -23.96 2.85
C LYS A 94 -14.40 -23.80 1.36
N ALA A 95 -13.92 -22.71 0.75
CA ALA A 95 -14.22 -22.34 -0.61
C ALA A 95 -13.06 -22.66 -1.55
N CYS A 96 -13.33 -23.42 -2.60
CA CYS A 96 -12.42 -23.70 -3.70
C CYS A 96 -12.91 -22.97 -4.95
N TYR A 97 -12.19 -21.94 -5.38
CA TYR A 97 -12.48 -21.24 -6.63
C TYR A 97 -11.52 -21.69 -7.72
N HIS A 98 -12.00 -21.79 -8.96
CA HIS A 98 -11.17 -22.13 -10.10
C HIS A 98 -11.65 -21.49 -11.40
N SER A 99 -10.73 -21.25 -12.33
CA SER A 99 -11.08 -20.82 -13.69
C SER A 99 -11.72 -21.97 -14.48
N LEU A 100 -12.64 -21.64 -15.39
CA LEU A 100 -13.16 -22.59 -16.39
C LEU A 100 -12.41 -22.49 -17.73
N VAL A 101 -11.64 -21.43 -17.95
CA VAL A 101 -10.95 -21.16 -19.23
C VAL A 101 -9.50 -21.63 -19.17
N GLU A 102 -8.76 -21.23 -18.13
CA GLU A 102 -7.34 -21.56 -17.97
C GLU A 102 -7.06 -22.07 -16.55
N ARG A 103 -7.10 -23.39 -16.37
CA ARG A 103 -6.86 -24.05 -15.08
C ARG A 103 -5.36 -24.15 -14.76
N LEU A 104 -5.05 -24.15 -13.46
CA LEU A 104 -3.73 -24.54 -12.99
C LEU A 104 -3.52 -26.05 -13.25
N PRO A 105 -2.32 -26.48 -13.70
CA PRO A 105 -2.05 -27.89 -13.96
C PRO A 105 -2.09 -28.75 -12.69
N ASP A 106 -1.59 -28.21 -11.57
CA ASP A 106 -1.22 -29.00 -10.39
C ASP A 106 -2.12 -28.73 -9.17
N SER A 107 -3.19 -27.95 -9.31
CA SER A 107 -4.09 -27.62 -8.19
C SER A 107 -5.54 -27.54 -8.64
N PRO A 108 -6.48 -28.19 -7.92
CA PRO A 108 -7.91 -28.06 -8.20
C PRO A 108 -8.46 -26.67 -7.85
N CYS A 109 -7.81 -25.95 -6.93
CA CYS A 109 -8.23 -24.64 -6.45
C CYS A 109 -7.16 -23.58 -6.71
N GLU A 110 -7.60 -22.37 -7.05
CA GLU A 110 -6.75 -21.19 -7.13
C GLU A 110 -6.27 -20.80 -5.73
N LYS A 111 -5.04 -20.28 -5.61
CA LYS A 111 -4.53 -19.72 -4.35
C LYS A 111 -5.01 -18.27 -4.16
N SER A 112 -5.06 -17.82 -2.91
CA SER A 112 -5.43 -16.46 -2.52
C SER A 112 -4.56 -15.99 -1.36
N TYR A 113 -4.32 -14.69 -1.25
CA TYR A 113 -3.61 -14.13 -0.11
C TYR A 113 -4.46 -14.12 1.17
N ASP A 114 -5.77 -14.36 1.08
CA ASP A 114 -6.65 -14.59 2.24
C ASP A 114 -6.40 -15.96 2.89
N ASN A 115 -5.73 -16.88 2.18
CA ASN A 115 -5.25 -18.16 2.70
C ASN A 115 -3.87 -18.50 2.09
N PRO A 116 -2.81 -17.77 2.46
CA PRO A 116 -1.56 -17.79 1.71
C PRO A 116 -0.81 -19.13 1.85
N TRP A 117 -1.07 -19.88 2.94
CA TRP A 117 -0.56 -21.24 3.14
C TRP A 117 -1.43 -22.35 2.54
N HIS A 118 -2.49 -21.99 1.80
CA HIS A 118 -3.39 -22.94 1.15
C HIS A 118 -3.91 -24.02 2.11
N ARG A 119 -4.30 -23.61 3.33
CA ARG A 119 -4.88 -24.51 4.33
C ARG A 119 -6.18 -25.09 3.80
N PHE A 120 -6.46 -26.34 4.19
CA PHE A 120 -7.68 -27.07 3.80
C PHE A 120 -7.82 -27.35 2.30
N THR A 121 -6.76 -27.19 1.51
CA THR A 121 -6.82 -27.29 0.03
C THR A 121 -7.90 -26.37 -0.54
N ALA A 122 -8.11 -25.22 0.11
CA ALA A 122 -9.13 -24.24 -0.23
C ALA A 122 -8.47 -22.95 -0.72
N THR A 123 -9.18 -22.21 -1.56
CA THR A 123 -8.79 -20.85 -1.94
C THR A 123 -8.89 -19.92 -0.74
N ARG A 124 -10.02 -19.94 -0.01
CA ARG A 124 -10.21 -19.18 1.24
C ARG A 124 -11.37 -19.77 2.07
N ILE A 125 -11.65 -19.19 3.24
CA ILE A 125 -12.83 -19.51 4.05
C ILE A 125 -13.84 -18.38 3.91
N ASP A 126 -15.04 -18.70 3.44
CA ASP A 126 -16.14 -17.74 3.34
C ASP A 126 -17.08 -17.90 4.54
N GLY A 127 -17.32 -16.83 5.29
CA GLY A 127 -18.22 -16.89 6.46
C GLY A 127 -19.67 -17.22 6.09
N THR A 128 -20.09 -16.81 4.89
CA THR A 128 -21.42 -17.04 4.30
C THR A 128 -21.30 -17.12 2.78
N ILE A 129 -22.25 -17.79 2.13
CA ILE A 129 -22.39 -17.76 0.66
C ILE A 129 -23.36 -16.62 0.31
N ASP A 130 -22.81 -15.43 0.08
CA ASP A 130 -23.57 -14.21 -0.26
C ASP A 130 -22.78 -13.37 -1.27
N PHE A 131 -22.88 -13.76 -2.54
CA PHE A 131 -22.12 -13.20 -3.63
C PHE A 131 -23.04 -12.50 -4.63
N GLU A 132 -22.79 -11.20 -4.76
CA GLU A 132 -23.43 -10.30 -5.70
C GLU A 132 -22.41 -9.86 -6.76
N PRO A 133 -22.87 -9.22 -7.85
CA PRO A 133 -21.97 -8.64 -8.84
C PRO A 133 -20.95 -7.71 -8.16
N GLY A 134 -19.65 -8.04 -8.29
CA GLY A 134 -18.56 -7.26 -7.72
C GLY A 134 -18.15 -7.61 -6.28
N THR A 135 -18.80 -8.55 -5.60
CA THR A 135 -18.41 -8.99 -4.24
C THR A 135 -17.63 -10.31 -4.22
N TRP A 136 -17.47 -10.97 -5.36
CA TRP A 136 -16.72 -12.23 -5.48
C TRP A 136 -15.25 -12.13 -5.11
N ASN A 137 -14.62 -10.97 -5.29
CA ASN A 137 -13.24 -10.69 -4.88
C ASN A 137 -12.25 -11.77 -5.36
N LEU A 138 -12.25 -12.07 -6.66
CA LEU A 138 -11.45 -13.14 -7.27
C LEU A 138 -10.06 -12.61 -7.67
N SER A 139 -9.12 -12.59 -6.74
CA SER A 139 -7.75 -12.10 -6.98
C SER A 139 -7.00 -12.86 -8.07
N PHE A 140 -7.36 -14.11 -8.35
CA PHE A 140 -6.72 -14.91 -9.41
C PHE A 140 -6.95 -14.39 -10.82
N VAL A 141 -8.00 -13.60 -11.02
CA VAL A 141 -8.27 -12.93 -12.28
C VAL A 141 -7.16 -11.92 -12.61
N ASN A 142 -6.46 -11.37 -11.60
CA ASN A 142 -5.28 -10.53 -11.75
C ASN A 142 -4.01 -11.35 -12.07
N SER A 143 -4.10 -12.17 -13.11
CA SER A 143 -3.02 -12.98 -13.67
C SER A 143 -2.90 -12.72 -15.16
N LEU A 144 -1.68 -12.82 -15.70
CA LEU A 144 -1.42 -12.70 -17.15
C LEU A 144 -2.09 -13.80 -17.97
N ARG A 145 -2.52 -14.92 -17.35
CA ARG A 145 -3.42 -15.92 -17.96
C ARG A 145 -4.66 -15.26 -18.56
N PHE A 146 -5.22 -14.28 -17.85
CA PHE A 146 -6.46 -13.62 -18.23
C PHE A 146 -6.21 -12.24 -18.86
N ASN A 147 -5.07 -12.04 -19.55
CA ASN A 147 -4.69 -10.77 -20.15
C ASN A 147 -5.51 -10.46 -21.43
N TYR A 148 -6.81 -10.30 -21.26
CA TYR A 148 -7.80 -10.03 -22.29
C TYR A 148 -8.06 -8.52 -22.37
N TYR A 149 -7.84 -7.93 -23.54
CA TYR A 149 -8.05 -6.50 -23.79
C TYR A 149 -8.37 -6.16 -25.26
N GLY A 150 -8.51 -7.19 -26.11
CA GLY A 150 -8.83 -7.02 -27.53
C GLY A 150 -10.36 -7.03 -27.77
N PRO A 151 -10.83 -6.44 -28.88
CA PRO A 151 -12.22 -6.64 -29.32
C PRO A 151 -12.57 -8.13 -29.43
N GLY A 152 -13.74 -8.52 -28.92
CA GLY A 152 -14.21 -9.91 -28.94
C GLY A 152 -13.58 -10.83 -27.87
N THR A 153 -12.74 -10.29 -26.99
CA THR A 153 -12.22 -11.05 -25.84
C THR A 153 -13.20 -11.05 -24.66
N ILE A 154 -13.04 -12.02 -23.76
CA ILE A 154 -13.93 -12.19 -22.59
C ILE A 154 -13.78 -10.98 -21.66
N PRO A 155 -14.88 -10.28 -21.32
CA PRO A 155 -14.84 -9.20 -20.33
C PRO A 155 -14.38 -9.75 -18.97
N ARG A 156 -13.47 -9.06 -18.29
CA ARG A 156 -12.81 -9.58 -17.08
C ARG A 156 -13.79 -9.74 -15.91
N GLU A 157 -14.78 -8.86 -15.84
CA GLU A 157 -15.90 -8.89 -14.91
C GLU A 157 -16.91 -10.02 -15.18
N ARG A 158 -16.80 -10.70 -16.34
CA ARG A 158 -17.62 -11.87 -16.73
C ARG A 158 -16.76 -13.10 -17.01
N LEU A 159 -15.53 -13.17 -16.49
CA LEU A 159 -14.65 -14.32 -16.69
C LEU A 159 -15.34 -15.61 -16.20
N PRO A 160 -15.43 -16.67 -17.03
CA PRO A 160 -15.97 -17.95 -16.60
C PRO A 160 -15.19 -18.58 -15.45
N PHE A 161 -15.89 -18.94 -14.37
CA PHE A 161 -15.30 -19.56 -13.18
C PHE A 161 -16.27 -20.55 -12.51
N GLY A 162 -15.70 -21.45 -11.72
CA GLY A 162 -16.44 -22.34 -10.83
C GLY A 162 -16.01 -22.15 -9.37
N SER A 163 -16.89 -22.53 -8.48
CA SER A 163 -16.65 -22.49 -7.04
C SER A 163 -17.31 -23.67 -6.33
N MET A 164 -16.67 -24.18 -5.30
CA MET A 164 -17.18 -25.24 -4.45
C MET A 164 -17.01 -24.84 -2.99
N TRP A 165 -18.10 -24.86 -2.23
CA TRP A 165 -18.12 -24.62 -0.79
C TRP A 165 -18.37 -25.92 -0.06
N LEU A 166 -17.51 -26.24 0.89
CA LEU A 166 -17.64 -27.39 1.79
C LEU A 166 -17.86 -26.91 3.23
N GLY A 167 -18.93 -27.36 3.86
CA GLY A 167 -19.24 -27.08 5.26
C GLY A 167 -20.22 -28.08 5.85
N GLU A 168 -20.61 -27.84 7.11
CA GLU A 168 -21.71 -28.56 7.76
C GLU A 168 -22.79 -27.54 8.13
N VAL A 169 -24.05 -27.90 7.95
CA VAL A 169 -25.20 -27.12 8.42
C VAL A 169 -25.89 -27.90 9.54
N SER A 170 -26.41 -27.18 10.53
CA SER A 170 -27.15 -27.80 11.62
C SER A 170 -28.40 -27.03 12.01
N HIS A 171 -29.51 -27.76 12.06
CA HIS A 171 -30.82 -27.21 12.40
C HIS A 171 -31.53 -28.15 13.38
N ALA A 172 -32.21 -27.57 14.38
CA ALA A 172 -33.00 -28.32 15.36
C ALA A 172 -34.32 -28.86 14.77
N GLU A 173 -34.82 -28.21 13.72
CA GLU A 173 -36.07 -28.53 13.02
C GLU A 173 -35.79 -28.51 11.51
N PRO A 174 -36.60 -29.19 10.67
CA PRO A 174 -36.44 -29.13 9.22
C PRO A 174 -36.57 -27.70 8.70
N ARG A 175 -35.70 -27.30 7.77
CA ARG A 175 -35.65 -25.92 7.23
C ARG A 175 -35.53 -25.90 5.72
N ARG A 176 -36.03 -24.83 5.12
CA ARG A 176 -35.80 -24.56 3.70
C ARG A 176 -34.52 -23.75 3.54
N LEU A 177 -33.58 -24.29 2.77
CA LEU A 177 -32.48 -23.54 2.20
C LEU A 177 -32.94 -22.91 0.89
N HIS A 178 -32.64 -21.64 0.73
CA HIS A 178 -32.97 -20.86 -0.46
C HIS A 178 -31.69 -20.49 -1.19
N PHE A 179 -31.67 -20.79 -2.49
CA PHE A 179 -30.57 -20.49 -3.39
C PHE A 179 -31.05 -19.40 -4.35
N THR A 180 -30.44 -18.22 -4.30
CA THR A 180 -30.68 -17.14 -5.26
C THR A 180 -29.47 -17.01 -6.16
N TYR A 181 -29.58 -17.33 -7.45
CA TYR A 181 -28.42 -17.45 -8.33
C TYR A 181 -28.68 -17.11 -9.80
N ALA A 182 -27.59 -16.82 -10.50
CA ALA A 182 -27.48 -16.81 -11.96
C ALA A 182 -26.24 -17.62 -12.37
N GLY A 183 -26.47 -18.82 -12.90
CA GLY A 183 -25.49 -19.82 -13.28
C GLY A 183 -26.06 -21.24 -13.13
N GLU A 184 -25.17 -22.20 -12.91
CA GLU A 184 -25.50 -23.59 -12.57
C GLU A 184 -25.16 -23.86 -11.10
N VAL A 185 -26.07 -24.50 -10.36
CA VAL A 185 -25.87 -24.88 -8.95
C VAL A 185 -26.10 -26.37 -8.76
N LEU A 186 -25.15 -27.02 -8.12
CA LEU A 186 -25.24 -28.40 -7.65
C LEU A 186 -25.12 -28.42 -6.13
N VAL A 187 -26.05 -29.07 -5.46
CA VAL A 187 -26.07 -29.19 -4.00
C VAL A 187 -25.89 -30.66 -3.64
N GLN A 188 -24.87 -30.98 -2.87
CA GLN A 188 -24.71 -32.28 -2.25
C GLN A 188 -25.05 -32.16 -0.77
N LEU A 189 -26.08 -32.88 -0.34
CA LEU A 189 -26.53 -32.97 1.04
C LEU A 189 -26.38 -34.43 1.47
N ASP A 190 -25.53 -34.70 2.47
CA ASP A 190 -25.15 -36.07 2.81
C ASP A 190 -24.60 -36.83 1.58
N GLU A 191 -25.25 -37.91 1.17
CA GLU A 191 -24.91 -38.72 -0.02
C GLU A 191 -25.74 -38.34 -1.26
N GLU A 192 -26.76 -37.48 -1.10
CA GLU A 192 -27.65 -37.10 -2.18
C GLU A 192 -27.11 -35.89 -2.94
N THR A 193 -27.11 -35.97 -4.27
CA THR A 193 -26.70 -34.86 -5.15
C THR A 193 -27.91 -34.34 -5.92
N ILE A 194 -28.21 -33.05 -5.74
CA ILE A 194 -29.37 -32.37 -6.29
C ILE A 194 -28.88 -31.28 -7.24
N ALA A 195 -29.19 -31.41 -8.53
CA ALA A 195 -28.91 -30.38 -9.53
C ALA A 195 -30.10 -29.42 -9.62
N LEU A 196 -29.87 -28.14 -9.35
CA LEU A 196 -30.88 -27.11 -9.53
C LEU A 196 -30.94 -26.68 -11.02
N PRO A 197 -32.10 -26.21 -11.52
CA PRO A 197 -32.21 -25.75 -12.90
C PRO A 197 -31.19 -24.66 -13.25
N PRO A 198 -30.52 -24.71 -14.42
CA PRO A 198 -29.59 -23.66 -14.82
C PRO A 198 -30.32 -22.36 -15.19
N HIS A 199 -29.78 -21.20 -14.78
CA HIS A 199 -30.35 -19.89 -15.07
C HIS A 199 -29.29 -18.88 -15.51
N TYR A 200 -29.34 -18.40 -16.75
CA TYR A 200 -28.36 -17.45 -17.29
C TYR A 200 -28.97 -16.14 -17.81
N GLU A 201 -30.29 -16.05 -17.93
CA GLU A 201 -31.00 -14.86 -18.44
C GLU A 201 -31.45 -13.92 -17.32
N ASP A 202 -31.69 -14.47 -16.13
CA ASP A 202 -32.20 -13.77 -14.95
C ASP A 202 -31.72 -14.43 -13.65
N VAL A 203 -31.77 -13.68 -12.55
CA VAL A 203 -31.48 -14.21 -11.21
C VAL A 203 -32.74 -14.90 -10.68
N ARG A 204 -32.62 -16.19 -10.37
CA ARG A 204 -33.74 -17.03 -9.93
C ARG A 204 -33.53 -17.55 -8.53
N ARG A 205 -34.64 -17.96 -7.91
CA ARG A 205 -34.66 -18.48 -6.55
C ARG A 205 -35.24 -19.88 -6.54
N GLU A 206 -34.47 -20.80 -5.98
CA GLU A 206 -34.87 -22.18 -5.74
C GLU A 206 -34.80 -22.51 -4.25
N SER A 207 -35.51 -23.55 -3.83
CA SER A 207 -35.52 -23.96 -2.42
C SER A 207 -35.44 -25.47 -2.24
N LEU A 208 -34.66 -25.90 -1.26
CA LEU A 208 -34.50 -27.29 -0.87
C LEU A 208 -34.87 -27.46 0.61
N LEU A 209 -35.60 -28.52 0.93
CA LEU A 209 -35.93 -28.86 2.31
C LEU A 209 -34.79 -29.70 2.90
N VAL A 210 -34.19 -29.22 3.98
CA VAL A 210 -33.15 -29.92 4.73
C VAL A 210 -33.77 -30.47 6.02
N PRO A 211 -33.59 -31.76 6.33
CA PRO A 211 -34.04 -32.35 7.59
C PRO A 211 -33.42 -31.69 8.83
N ALA A 212 -34.02 -31.96 9.99
CA ALA A 212 -33.41 -31.62 11.26
C ALA A 212 -32.17 -32.50 11.51
N GLY A 213 -31.09 -31.92 12.01
CA GLY A 213 -29.86 -32.65 12.28
C GLY A 213 -28.60 -31.85 11.96
N ARG A 214 -27.49 -32.58 11.81
CA ARG A 214 -26.22 -32.07 11.28
C ARG A 214 -25.98 -32.76 9.96
N HIS A 215 -25.80 -31.97 8.90
CA HIS A 215 -25.64 -32.48 7.54
C HIS A 215 -24.41 -31.83 6.90
N PRO A 216 -23.46 -32.60 6.36
CA PRO A 216 -22.46 -32.07 5.44
C PRO A 216 -23.16 -31.51 4.20
N LEU A 217 -22.71 -30.34 3.78
CA LEU A 217 -23.24 -29.59 2.67
C LEU A 217 -22.09 -29.22 1.74
N VAL A 218 -22.20 -29.65 0.48
CA VAL A 218 -21.35 -29.14 -0.61
C VAL A 218 -22.21 -28.36 -1.58
N VAL A 219 -21.86 -27.11 -1.81
CA VAL A 219 -22.50 -26.29 -2.84
C VAL A 219 -21.47 -26.05 -3.93
N SER A 220 -21.76 -26.52 -5.15
CA SER A 220 -20.94 -26.21 -6.32
C SER A 220 -21.71 -25.23 -7.20
N PHE A 221 -21.02 -24.21 -7.67
CA PHE A 221 -21.55 -23.19 -8.57
C PHE A 221 -20.65 -23.04 -9.77
N ARG A 222 -21.25 -22.84 -10.93
CA ARG A 222 -20.55 -22.61 -12.18
C ARG A 222 -21.20 -21.44 -12.91
N PHE A 223 -20.37 -20.52 -13.37
CA PHE A 223 -20.78 -19.40 -14.20
C PHE A 223 -19.91 -19.36 -15.45
N ASP A 224 -20.50 -19.57 -16.61
CA ASP A 224 -19.82 -19.43 -17.91
C ASP A 224 -20.30 -18.24 -18.75
N GLY A 225 -21.09 -17.35 -18.12
CA GLY A 225 -21.49 -16.06 -18.69
C GLY A 225 -22.61 -16.12 -19.71
N GLY A 226 -23.17 -17.30 -20.01
CA GLY A 226 -24.09 -17.53 -21.12
C GLY A 226 -23.38 -17.36 -22.45
N SER A 227 -23.55 -18.30 -23.38
CA SER A 227 -22.78 -18.34 -24.64
C SER A 227 -22.70 -16.97 -25.36
N SER A 228 -21.52 -16.34 -25.29
CA SER A 228 -20.98 -15.32 -26.22
C SER A 228 -21.62 -13.92 -26.37
N SER A 229 -22.73 -13.55 -25.73
CA SER A 229 -23.40 -12.25 -26.03
C SER A 229 -23.10 -11.08 -25.10
N GLY A 230 -22.47 -11.30 -23.93
CA GLY A 230 -22.30 -10.24 -22.92
C GLY A 230 -23.63 -9.68 -22.35
N SER A 231 -24.78 -10.28 -22.70
CA SER A 231 -26.10 -9.95 -22.15
C SER A 231 -26.46 -10.88 -20.98
N GLY A 232 -27.39 -10.47 -20.12
CA GLY A 232 -27.82 -11.22 -18.94
C GLY A 232 -27.11 -10.81 -17.63
N PRO A 233 -27.54 -11.34 -16.47
CA PRO A 233 -27.00 -11.03 -15.16
C PRO A 233 -25.52 -11.43 -15.02
N TYR A 234 -24.85 -10.76 -14.08
CA TYR A 234 -23.52 -11.17 -13.61
C TYR A 234 -23.64 -12.34 -12.64
N ALA A 235 -22.53 -13.06 -12.44
CA ALA A 235 -22.44 -14.15 -11.47
C ALA A 235 -23.01 -13.70 -10.12
N THR A 236 -24.00 -14.42 -9.64
CA THR A 236 -24.70 -14.17 -8.38
C THR A 236 -24.99 -15.50 -7.72
N LEU A 237 -24.74 -15.61 -6.42
CA LEU A 237 -25.12 -16.77 -5.62
C LEU A 237 -25.28 -16.36 -4.16
N ARG A 238 -26.48 -16.57 -3.62
CA ARG A 238 -26.79 -16.36 -2.21
C ARG A 238 -27.49 -17.58 -1.62
N LEU A 239 -27.05 -17.97 -0.43
CA LEU A 239 -27.64 -19.04 0.36
C LEU A 239 -28.28 -18.47 1.64
N SER A 240 -29.60 -18.51 1.73
CA SER A 240 -30.36 -18.12 2.92
C SER A 240 -31.16 -19.29 3.50
N THR A 241 -31.55 -19.17 4.77
CA THR A 241 -32.44 -20.08 5.49
C THR A 241 -33.56 -19.29 6.14
N THR A 242 -34.74 -19.89 6.24
CA THR A 242 -35.83 -19.34 7.06
C THR A 242 -35.55 -19.53 8.55
N PRO A 243 -35.73 -18.50 9.40
CA PRO A 243 -35.67 -18.61 10.85
C PRO A 243 -36.79 -19.52 11.40
N PRO A 244 -36.60 -20.12 12.58
CA PRO A 244 -37.63 -20.93 13.21
C PRO A 244 -38.83 -20.07 13.60
N GLY A 245 -40.05 -20.49 13.23
CA GLY A 245 -41.30 -19.79 13.54
C GLY A 245 -41.58 -18.53 12.71
N SER A 246 -40.87 -18.31 11.60
CA SER A 246 -41.09 -17.18 10.69
C SER A 246 -41.28 -17.64 9.25
N ASP A 247 -42.41 -17.25 8.65
CA ASP A 247 -42.70 -17.50 7.23
C ASP A 247 -42.12 -16.43 6.29
N SER A 248 -41.56 -15.34 6.83
CA SER A 248 -41.14 -14.16 6.06
C SER A 248 -39.75 -13.62 6.37
N GLY A 249 -39.13 -14.04 7.47
CA GLY A 249 -37.74 -13.72 7.78
C GLY A 249 -36.78 -14.59 6.97
N GLU A 250 -35.67 -14.03 6.52
CA GLU A 250 -34.55 -14.79 5.97
C GLU A 250 -33.27 -14.39 6.67
N SER A 251 -32.45 -15.38 6.97
CA SER A 251 -31.10 -15.19 7.51
C SER A 251 -30.11 -15.91 6.60
N LEU A 252 -28.89 -15.40 6.50
CA LEU A 252 -27.84 -16.09 5.75
C LEU A 252 -27.54 -17.44 6.42
N ALA A 253 -27.28 -18.47 5.60
CA ALA A 253 -26.87 -19.75 6.13
C ALA A 253 -25.43 -19.66 6.64
N HIS A 254 -25.20 -20.20 7.83
CA HIS A 254 -23.88 -20.28 8.45
C HIS A 254 -23.47 -21.74 8.63
N ALA A 255 -22.18 -22.02 8.43
CA ALA A 255 -21.62 -23.31 8.75
C ALA A 255 -21.56 -23.54 10.27
N VAL A 256 -21.56 -24.80 10.70
CA VAL A 256 -21.37 -25.18 12.11
C VAL A 256 -20.02 -24.64 12.61
N PRO A 257 -19.99 -23.91 13.74
CA PRO A 257 -18.76 -23.36 14.28
C PRO A 257 -17.86 -24.46 14.87
N PRO A 258 -16.55 -24.18 15.03
CA PRO A 258 -15.61 -25.13 15.63
C PRO A 258 -16.00 -25.50 17.08
N PRO A 259 -15.53 -26.65 17.60
CA PRO A 259 -15.77 -27.05 18.99
C PRO A 259 -15.42 -25.98 20.03
N VAL A 260 -16.19 -25.94 21.12
CA VAL A 260 -16.09 -24.90 22.17
C VAL A 260 -14.69 -24.78 22.79
N HIS A 261 -13.96 -25.89 22.96
CA HIS A 261 -12.60 -25.85 23.52
C HIS A 261 -11.61 -25.09 22.63
N TRP A 262 -11.75 -25.20 21.30
CA TRP A 262 -10.95 -24.43 20.35
C TRP A 262 -11.32 -22.96 20.37
N GLN A 263 -12.61 -22.64 20.47
CA GLN A 263 -13.06 -21.26 20.65
C GLN A 263 -12.50 -20.64 21.94
N LEU A 264 -12.45 -21.42 23.03
CA LEU A 264 -11.89 -20.96 24.30
C LEU A 264 -10.38 -20.65 24.19
N ALA A 265 -9.61 -21.53 23.53
CA ALA A 265 -8.20 -21.26 23.25
C ALA A 265 -8.01 -19.99 22.41
N ALA A 266 -8.85 -19.79 21.40
CA ALA A 266 -8.90 -18.58 20.58
C ALA A 266 -9.12 -17.31 21.42
N ARG A 267 -10.11 -17.33 22.33
CA ARG A 267 -10.42 -16.22 23.24
C ARG A 267 -9.29 -15.90 24.22
N VAL A 268 -8.53 -16.90 24.66
CA VAL A 268 -7.34 -16.67 25.52
C VAL A 268 -6.26 -15.90 24.75
N VAL A 269 -6.01 -16.27 23.49
CA VAL A 269 -5.08 -15.54 22.62
C VAL A 269 -5.53 -14.09 22.45
N ASP A 270 -6.81 -13.87 22.14
CA ASP A 270 -7.38 -12.53 21.98
C ASP A 270 -7.26 -11.70 23.25
N ALA A 271 -7.57 -12.28 24.42
CA ALA A 271 -7.48 -11.58 25.70
C ALA A 271 -6.06 -11.06 25.97
N VAL A 272 -5.04 -11.86 25.66
CA VAL A 272 -3.63 -11.46 25.81
C VAL A 272 -3.26 -10.36 24.81
N SER A 273 -3.66 -10.49 23.54
CA SER A 273 -3.41 -9.48 22.51
C SER A 273 -4.10 -8.15 22.85
N VAL A 274 -5.38 -8.18 23.24
CA VAL A 274 -6.16 -7.02 23.66
C VAL A 274 -5.54 -6.37 24.91
N ALA A 275 -5.09 -7.15 25.89
CA ALA A 275 -4.43 -6.59 27.08
C ALA A 275 -3.15 -5.83 26.73
N LEU A 276 -2.32 -6.38 25.83
CA LEU A 276 -1.12 -5.70 25.34
C LEU A 276 -1.46 -4.44 24.53
N LEU A 277 -2.43 -4.50 23.62
CA LEU A 277 -2.91 -3.34 22.84
C LEU A 277 -3.49 -2.26 23.74
N ALA A 278 -4.34 -2.62 24.71
CA ALA A 278 -4.92 -1.70 25.68
C ALA A 278 -3.84 -1.01 26.52
N SER A 279 -2.83 -1.75 26.99
CA SER A 279 -1.71 -1.17 27.71
C SER A 279 -0.93 -0.15 26.87
N LEU A 280 -0.86 -0.37 25.55
CA LEU A 280 -0.25 0.55 24.62
C LEU A 280 -1.13 1.78 24.34
N ILE A 281 -2.45 1.61 24.23
CA ILE A 281 -3.41 2.72 24.12
C ILE A 281 -3.28 3.65 25.34
N VAL A 282 -3.13 3.11 26.54
CA VAL A 282 -2.89 3.92 27.76
C VAL A 282 -1.61 4.76 27.65
N VAL A 283 -0.53 4.20 27.06
CA VAL A 283 0.70 4.97 26.80
C VAL A 283 0.42 6.11 25.84
N TYR A 284 -0.28 5.87 24.74
CA TYR A 284 -0.62 6.93 23.79
C TYR A 284 -1.53 7.98 24.41
N ALA A 285 -2.54 7.59 25.19
CA ALA A 285 -3.41 8.50 25.91
C ALA A 285 -2.61 9.39 26.89
N SER A 286 -1.62 8.83 27.59
CA SER A 286 -0.75 9.60 28.49
C SER A 286 0.13 10.65 27.77
N LEU A 287 0.30 10.51 26.45
CA LEU A 287 1.03 11.45 25.61
C LEU A 287 0.12 12.53 25.00
N LEU A 288 -1.20 12.41 25.15
CA LEU A 288 -2.17 13.39 24.65
C LEU A 288 -2.20 14.63 25.55
N THR A 289 -1.54 15.68 25.10
CA THR A 289 -1.71 17.06 25.58
C THR A 289 -2.96 17.72 24.94
N ARG A 290 -3.46 18.83 25.52
CA ARG A 290 -4.54 19.64 24.91
C ARG A 290 -4.27 20.02 23.44
N ARG A 291 -3.01 20.22 23.06
CA ARG A 291 -2.63 20.59 21.68
C ARG A 291 -2.61 19.39 20.72
N SER A 292 -2.25 18.21 21.21
CA SER A 292 -2.36 16.99 20.41
C SER A 292 -3.82 16.58 20.23
N ALA A 293 -4.70 16.89 21.19
CA ALA A 293 -6.14 16.71 21.02
C ALA A 293 -6.71 17.54 19.84
N LEU A 294 -6.22 18.76 19.62
CA LEU A 294 -6.62 19.58 18.46
C LEU A 294 -6.20 18.94 17.12
N LEU A 295 -4.97 18.44 17.02
CA LEU A 295 -4.49 17.77 15.80
C LEU A 295 -5.28 16.48 15.53
N PHE A 296 -5.56 15.73 16.59
CA PHE A 296 -6.39 14.54 16.52
C PHE A 296 -7.81 14.89 16.06
N ALA A 297 -8.39 15.97 16.59
CA ALA A 297 -9.69 16.48 16.17
C ALA A 297 -9.68 16.90 14.69
N ILE A 298 -8.62 17.54 14.17
CA ILE A 298 -8.50 17.82 12.73
C ILE A 298 -8.55 16.51 11.91
N GLY A 299 -7.84 15.48 12.36
CA GLY A 299 -7.84 14.16 11.71
C GLY A 299 -9.18 13.44 11.76
N GLY A 300 -10.03 13.69 12.76
CA GLY A 300 -11.36 13.07 12.89
C GLY A 300 -12.52 13.89 12.30
N ILE A 301 -12.49 15.22 12.42
CA ILE A 301 -13.56 16.11 11.95
C ILE A 301 -13.59 16.16 10.43
N ALA A 302 -12.45 16.18 9.74
CA ALA A 302 -12.43 16.27 8.28
C ALA A 302 -13.05 15.03 7.59
N PRO A 303 -12.78 13.79 8.03
CA PRO A 303 -13.53 12.62 7.60
C PRO A 303 -15.02 12.70 7.87
N LEU A 304 -15.42 13.15 9.07
CA LEU A 304 -16.83 13.28 9.42
C LEU A 304 -17.53 14.31 8.52
N ALA A 305 -16.90 15.47 8.32
CA ALA A 305 -17.40 16.52 7.44
C ALA A 305 -17.56 16.01 6.00
N GLY A 306 -16.57 15.30 5.47
CA GLY A 306 -16.68 14.73 4.12
C GLY A 306 -17.68 13.58 3.96
N TYR A 307 -18.17 13.01 5.07
CA TYR A 307 -19.27 12.03 5.05
C TYR A 307 -20.64 12.72 5.15
N LEU A 308 -20.75 13.77 5.97
CA LEU A 308 -22.01 14.47 6.24
C LEU A 308 -22.34 15.57 5.22
N LEU A 309 -21.34 16.14 4.56
CA LEU A 309 -21.49 17.28 3.67
C LEU A 309 -21.35 16.87 2.19
N PRO A 310 -21.91 17.66 1.25
CA PRO A 310 -21.76 17.40 -0.17
C PRO A 310 -20.29 17.30 -0.58
N PRO A 311 -19.94 16.46 -1.58
CA PRO A 311 -18.58 16.34 -2.06
C PRO A 311 -18.11 17.65 -2.70
N LEU A 312 -17.41 18.48 -1.92
CA LEU A 312 -16.70 19.64 -2.43
C LEU A 312 -15.32 19.20 -2.92
N ALA A 313 -15.03 19.48 -4.19
CA ALA A 313 -13.76 19.16 -4.81
C ALA A 313 -12.93 20.43 -5.07
N LEU A 314 -11.64 20.38 -4.72
CA LEU A 314 -10.65 21.37 -5.12
C LEU A 314 -9.55 20.66 -5.92
N ALA A 315 -9.37 21.03 -7.19
CA ALA A 315 -8.39 20.38 -8.08
C ALA A 315 -8.52 18.83 -8.10
N ASN A 316 -9.77 18.34 -8.22
CA ASN A 316 -10.11 16.92 -8.19
C ASN A 316 -9.63 16.21 -6.91
N GLN A 317 -9.79 16.86 -5.76
CA GLN A 317 -9.51 16.30 -4.44
C GLN A 317 -10.62 16.67 -3.47
N SER A 318 -10.88 15.83 -2.48
CA SER A 318 -11.74 16.22 -1.37
C SER A 318 -11.20 17.47 -0.69
N LEU A 319 -11.98 18.56 -0.73
CA LEU A 319 -11.62 19.83 -0.10
C LEU A 319 -11.36 19.65 1.41
N TYR A 320 -12.09 18.73 2.05
CA TYR A 320 -11.94 18.41 3.47
C TYR A 320 -10.58 17.78 3.76
N THR A 321 -10.18 16.78 2.96
CA THR A 321 -8.88 16.10 3.09
C THR A 321 -7.73 17.06 2.81
N ALA A 322 -7.82 17.84 1.73
CA ALA A 322 -6.84 18.87 1.41
C ALA A 322 -6.70 19.90 2.54
N SER A 323 -7.82 20.42 3.06
CA SER A 323 -7.82 21.40 4.16
C SER A 323 -7.20 20.85 5.44
N ALA A 324 -7.52 19.60 5.80
CA ALA A 324 -6.94 18.97 6.98
C ALA A 324 -5.42 18.80 6.85
N LEU A 325 -4.92 18.33 5.69
CA LEU A 325 -3.49 18.21 5.43
C LEU A 325 -2.77 19.57 5.50
N VAL A 326 -3.39 20.62 4.95
CA VAL A 326 -2.90 22.00 5.05
C VAL A 326 -2.81 22.44 6.50
N LEU A 327 -3.88 22.26 7.30
CA LEU A 327 -3.90 22.64 8.71
C LEU A 327 -2.85 21.87 9.53
N LEU A 328 -2.66 20.58 9.27
CA LEU A 328 -1.61 19.77 9.89
C LEU A 328 -0.21 20.32 9.55
N MET A 329 0.05 20.63 8.28
CA MET A 329 1.34 21.20 7.85
C MET A 329 1.57 22.61 8.40
N LEU A 330 0.53 23.46 8.42
CA LEU A 330 0.58 24.78 9.05
C LEU A 330 0.87 24.67 10.55
N HIS A 331 0.33 23.66 11.25
CA HIS A 331 0.66 23.43 12.64
C HIS A 331 2.13 23.07 12.83
N VAL A 332 2.64 22.14 12.02
CA VAL A 332 4.06 21.77 12.01
C VAL A 332 4.92 23.01 11.70
N ALA A 333 4.46 23.89 10.81
CA ALA A 333 5.12 25.13 10.41
C ALA A 333 5.11 26.24 11.47
N ALA A 334 3.97 26.49 12.13
CA ALA A 334 3.75 27.65 12.99
C ALA A 334 4.65 27.68 14.24
N ARG A 335 5.11 26.52 14.69
CA ARG A 335 5.95 26.36 15.88
C ARG A 335 7.23 27.20 15.79
N ARG A 336 7.51 28.02 16.81
CA ARG A 336 8.79 28.74 16.96
C ARG A 336 9.87 27.89 17.64
N GLN A 337 9.47 26.95 18.49
CA GLN A 337 10.37 26.02 19.18
C GLN A 337 10.61 24.76 18.34
N THR A 338 11.68 24.03 18.66
CA THR A 338 11.99 22.74 18.05
C THR A 338 10.84 21.76 18.32
N PRO A 339 10.22 21.19 17.27
CA PRO A 339 9.05 20.34 17.42
C PRO A 339 9.39 19.08 18.23
N ARG A 340 8.51 18.70 19.16
CA ARG A 340 8.74 17.56 20.07
C ARG A 340 8.36 16.25 19.38
N ARG A 341 8.99 15.14 19.79
CA ARG A 341 8.74 13.81 19.18
C ARG A 341 7.28 13.35 19.28
N HIS A 342 6.56 13.72 20.34
CA HIS A 342 5.13 13.37 20.48
C HIS A 342 4.24 14.14 19.48
N GLU A 343 4.67 15.28 18.94
CA GLU A 343 3.92 16.01 17.91
C GLU A 343 3.95 15.25 16.59
N LEU A 344 5.10 14.68 16.22
CA LEU A 344 5.21 13.82 15.04
C LEU A 344 4.33 12.56 15.18
N LEU A 345 4.27 12.00 16.39
CA LEU A 345 3.36 10.89 16.70
C LEU A 345 1.88 11.31 16.59
N THR A 346 1.54 12.53 16.97
CA THR A 346 0.17 13.03 16.80
C THR A 346 -0.16 13.22 15.33
N VAL A 347 0.77 13.76 14.54
CA VAL A 347 0.62 13.87 13.07
C VAL A 347 0.42 12.49 12.45
N TYR A 348 1.18 11.48 12.89
CA TYR A 348 0.97 10.09 12.46
C TYR A 348 -0.47 9.63 12.68
N TRP A 349 -1.00 9.83 13.89
CA TRP A 349 -2.38 9.45 14.23
C TRP A 349 -3.44 10.22 13.45
N SER A 350 -3.25 11.54 13.29
CA SER A 350 -4.14 12.36 12.48
C SER A 350 -4.16 11.92 11.02
N LEU A 351 -3.00 11.58 10.44
CA LEU A 351 -2.89 11.05 9.08
C LEU A 351 -3.54 9.67 8.96
N ALA A 352 -3.32 8.78 9.93
CA ALA A 352 -3.92 7.46 9.95
C ALA A 352 -5.45 7.54 9.89
N LEU A 353 -6.07 8.36 10.76
CA LEU A 353 -7.52 8.56 10.75
C LEU A 353 -8.01 9.21 9.45
N LEU A 354 -7.37 10.31 9.05
CA LEU A 354 -7.78 11.09 7.89
C LEU A 354 -7.72 10.28 6.60
N LEU A 355 -6.57 9.65 6.33
CA LEU A 355 -6.31 8.97 5.08
C LEU A 355 -6.97 7.60 5.00
N THR A 356 -7.17 6.90 6.14
CA THR A 356 -7.97 5.68 6.16
C THR A 356 -9.39 5.99 5.75
N ALA A 357 -10.05 6.94 6.43
CA ALA A 357 -11.44 7.27 6.15
C ALA A 357 -11.64 7.82 4.73
N ASP A 358 -10.75 8.70 4.24
CA ASP A 358 -10.83 9.24 2.87
C ASP A 358 -10.61 8.15 1.80
N THR A 359 -9.65 7.25 2.00
CA THR A 359 -9.34 6.21 1.01
C THR A 359 -10.43 5.16 0.95
N LEU A 360 -10.97 4.72 2.09
CA LEU A 360 -11.98 3.66 2.17
C LEU A 360 -13.30 4.05 1.49
N ARG A 361 -13.62 5.34 1.35
CA ARG A 361 -14.78 5.78 0.54
C ARG A 361 -14.69 5.40 -0.93
N GLY A 362 -13.46 5.15 -1.43
CA GLY A 362 -13.24 4.72 -2.80
C GLY A 362 -13.38 3.22 -3.02
N TYR A 363 -13.78 2.45 -1.99
CA TYR A 363 -13.89 1.01 -2.03
C TYR A 363 -15.25 0.55 -1.48
N PRO A 364 -15.91 -0.45 -2.08
CA PRO A 364 -17.16 -1.01 -1.56
C PRO A 364 -16.99 -1.70 -0.20
N SER A 365 -15.86 -2.35 0.03
CA SER A 365 -15.53 -3.08 1.26
C SER A 365 -14.02 -3.18 1.45
N LEU A 366 -13.57 -3.62 2.64
CA LEU A 366 -12.14 -3.83 2.92
C LEU A 366 -11.51 -4.94 2.07
N GLY A 367 -12.25 -6.03 1.87
CA GLY A 367 -11.82 -7.18 1.05
C GLY A 367 -12.00 -6.97 -0.46
N HIS A 368 -12.39 -5.78 -0.91
CA HIS A 368 -12.63 -5.54 -2.32
C HIS A 368 -11.35 -5.68 -3.14
N VAL A 369 -11.39 -6.57 -4.14
CA VAL A 369 -10.32 -6.79 -5.10
C VAL A 369 -10.60 -5.99 -6.36
N VAL A 370 -9.68 -5.10 -6.72
CA VAL A 370 -9.78 -4.34 -7.97
C VAL A 370 -9.24 -5.20 -9.10
N LEU A 371 -10.10 -5.53 -10.06
CA LEU A 371 -9.70 -6.24 -11.27
C LEU A 371 -8.89 -5.29 -12.16
N ARG A 372 -7.63 -5.64 -12.45
CA ARG A 372 -6.73 -4.84 -13.29
C ARG A 372 -7.02 -5.09 -14.75
N ASP A 373 -7.12 -4.04 -15.57
CA ASP A 373 -7.36 -4.21 -17.01
C ASP A 373 -6.21 -4.93 -17.71
N GLY A 374 -6.55 -5.68 -18.77
CA GLY A 374 -5.55 -6.26 -19.66
C GLY A 374 -4.72 -5.21 -20.40
N GLY A 375 -3.51 -5.58 -20.79
CA GLY A 375 -2.56 -4.72 -21.52
C GLY A 375 -1.82 -3.70 -20.65
N ASN A 376 -2.16 -3.59 -19.37
CA ASN A 376 -1.56 -2.61 -18.47
C ASN A 376 -0.44 -3.18 -17.59
N ASP A 377 0.53 -2.33 -17.22
CA ASP A 377 1.64 -2.67 -16.33
C ASP A 377 1.18 -3.27 -14.99
N TRP A 378 0.08 -2.78 -14.43
CA TRP A 378 -0.38 -3.19 -13.11
C TRP A 378 -0.82 -4.66 -13.07
N LEU A 379 -1.50 -5.16 -14.11
CA LEU A 379 -1.85 -6.58 -14.22
C LEU A 379 -0.59 -7.45 -14.25
N MET A 380 0.46 -7.00 -14.94
CA MET A 380 1.73 -7.71 -14.99
C MET A 380 2.39 -7.80 -13.62
N TYR A 381 2.41 -6.71 -12.85
CA TYR A 381 2.98 -6.70 -11.51
C TYR A 381 2.21 -7.60 -10.54
N GLU A 382 0.87 -7.58 -10.60
CA GLU A 382 0.02 -8.52 -9.85
C GLU A 382 0.32 -9.96 -10.22
N SER A 383 0.42 -10.26 -11.52
CA SER A 383 0.71 -11.61 -11.99
C SER A 383 2.06 -12.13 -11.50
N TYR A 384 3.10 -11.28 -11.42
CA TYR A 384 4.39 -11.70 -10.88
C TYR A 384 4.34 -11.93 -9.37
N ALA A 385 3.65 -11.08 -8.62
CA ALA A 385 3.42 -11.29 -7.19
C ALA A 385 2.65 -12.59 -6.95
N ARG A 386 1.59 -12.82 -7.71
CA ARG A 386 0.77 -14.03 -7.66
C ARG A 386 1.58 -15.29 -8.00
N SER A 387 2.47 -15.24 -8.98
CA SER A 387 3.36 -16.36 -9.29
C SER A 387 4.24 -16.75 -8.10
N ILE A 388 4.67 -15.78 -7.27
CA ILE A 388 5.39 -16.06 -6.02
C ILE A 388 4.48 -16.78 -5.03
N LEU A 389 3.21 -16.36 -4.87
CA LEU A 389 2.24 -17.08 -4.03
C LEU A 389 1.96 -18.51 -4.51
N GLU A 390 1.84 -18.69 -5.83
CA GLU A 390 1.54 -19.97 -6.47
C GLU A 390 2.70 -20.97 -6.30
N THR A 391 3.94 -20.52 -6.47
CA THR A 391 5.13 -21.40 -6.49
C THR A 391 5.95 -21.36 -5.20
N TRP A 392 5.74 -20.37 -4.33
CA TRP A 392 6.64 -20.01 -3.22
C TRP A 392 8.10 -19.77 -3.64
N SER A 393 8.34 -19.51 -4.93
CA SER A 393 9.63 -19.19 -5.49
C SER A 393 9.78 -17.68 -5.71
N LEU A 394 10.94 -17.13 -5.35
CA LEU A 394 11.24 -15.71 -5.63
C LEU A 394 11.38 -15.43 -7.13
N GLN A 395 11.49 -16.47 -7.98
CA GLN A 395 11.47 -16.34 -9.45
C GLN A 395 10.30 -15.46 -9.94
N GLY A 396 9.11 -15.60 -9.35
CA GLY A 396 7.95 -14.77 -9.68
C GLY A 396 7.60 -14.76 -11.17
N GLY A 397 7.69 -15.92 -11.83
CA GLY A 397 7.29 -16.12 -13.22
C GLY A 397 8.28 -15.66 -14.28
N ARG A 398 9.47 -15.16 -13.90
CA ARG A 398 10.54 -14.79 -14.86
C ARG A 398 11.93 -15.04 -14.27
N ASP A 399 12.77 -15.73 -15.04
CA ASP A 399 14.17 -16.00 -14.67
C ASP A 399 15.03 -14.75 -14.70
N VAL A 400 14.83 -13.92 -15.72
CA VAL A 400 15.51 -12.65 -15.90
C VAL A 400 14.48 -11.53 -15.81
N PHE A 401 14.75 -10.56 -14.96
CA PHE A 401 13.87 -9.39 -14.83
C PHE A 401 13.74 -8.67 -16.14
N TYR A 402 12.50 -8.44 -16.58
CA TYR A 402 12.19 -7.65 -17.77
C TYR A 402 11.68 -6.23 -17.44
N PHE A 403 10.83 -6.11 -16.41
CA PHE A 403 10.25 -4.85 -15.92
C PHE A 403 10.51 -4.69 -14.42
N GLN A 404 10.78 -3.44 -13.99
CA GLN A 404 10.91 -2.98 -12.60
C GLN A 404 11.23 -4.08 -11.57
N PRO A 405 12.49 -4.52 -11.48
CA PRO A 405 12.91 -5.76 -10.83
C PRO A 405 12.26 -6.03 -9.46
N MET A 406 12.31 -5.06 -8.56
CA MET A 406 11.91 -5.28 -7.16
C MET A 406 10.42 -5.08 -6.89
N PHE A 407 9.63 -4.58 -7.84
CA PHE A 407 8.24 -4.20 -7.55
C PHE A 407 7.32 -5.41 -7.32
N ARG A 408 7.59 -6.57 -7.94
CA ARG A 408 6.84 -7.81 -7.68
C ARG A 408 6.92 -8.26 -6.21
N TYR A 409 8.06 -8.02 -5.55
CA TYR A 409 8.25 -8.37 -4.15
C TYR A 409 7.54 -7.39 -3.22
N VAL A 410 7.45 -6.12 -3.63
CA VAL A 410 6.63 -5.13 -2.91
C VAL A 410 5.17 -5.55 -2.97
N ARG A 411 4.62 -5.85 -4.16
CA ARG A 411 3.23 -6.29 -4.31
C ARG A 411 2.96 -7.60 -3.57
N PHE A 412 3.83 -8.59 -3.68
CA PHE A 412 3.73 -9.84 -2.92
C PHE A 412 3.73 -9.59 -1.40
N GLY A 413 4.65 -8.75 -0.91
CA GLY A 413 4.73 -8.42 0.52
C GLY A 413 3.52 -7.63 1.04
N GLU A 414 2.98 -6.72 0.22
CA GLU A 414 1.76 -5.98 0.54
C GLU A 414 0.55 -6.91 0.68
N HIS A 415 0.34 -7.80 -0.29
CA HIS A 415 -0.77 -8.75 -0.24
C HIS A 415 -0.57 -9.84 0.82
N LEU A 416 0.66 -10.32 1.02
CA LEU A 416 0.95 -11.26 2.12
C LEU A 416 0.63 -10.64 3.49
N LEU A 417 0.88 -9.33 3.65
CA LEU A 417 0.61 -8.61 4.89
C LEU A 417 -0.88 -8.25 5.07
N LEU A 418 -1.58 -7.87 4.00
CA LEU A 418 -2.88 -7.19 4.08
C LEU A 418 -4.03 -7.95 3.40
N GLY A 419 -3.76 -9.09 2.77
CA GLY A 419 -4.76 -9.95 2.12
C GLY A 419 -4.99 -9.60 0.66
N ASP A 420 -6.02 -10.18 0.06
CA ASP A 420 -6.36 -9.93 -1.35
C ASP A 420 -6.90 -8.50 -1.57
N GLY A 421 -7.51 -7.89 -0.56
CA GLY A 421 -8.16 -6.58 -0.66
C GLY A 421 -7.21 -5.41 -0.92
N ASP A 422 -7.49 -4.62 -1.96
CA ASP A 422 -6.65 -3.47 -2.36
C ASP A 422 -6.82 -2.23 -1.46
N ALA A 423 -7.90 -2.18 -0.69
CA ALA A 423 -8.26 -1.02 0.13
C ALA A 423 -7.17 -0.71 1.17
N LEU A 424 -6.75 -1.71 1.94
CA LEU A 424 -5.75 -1.56 3.00
C LEU A 424 -4.35 -1.25 2.44
N ILE A 425 -4.02 -1.80 1.26
CA ILE A 425 -2.76 -1.50 0.57
C ILE A 425 -2.72 -0.03 0.16
N ALA A 426 -3.79 0.48 -0.44
CA ALA A 426 -3.90 1.89 -0.82
C ALA A 426 -3.84 2.83 0.39
N VAL A 427 -4.50 2.48 1.51
CA VAL A 427 -4.42 3.23 2.77
C VAL A 427 -2.98 3.27 3.28
N THR A 428 -2.31 2.13 3.32
CA THR A 428 -0.92 1.99 3.82
C THR A 428 0.06 2.79 2.98
N ALA A 429 -0.06 2.73 1.64
CA ALA A 429 0.76 3.49 0.71
C ALA A 429 0.57 5.01 0.89
N ARG A 430 -0.69 5.48 0.95
CA ARG A 430 -0.99 6.91 1.15
C ARG A 430 -0.53 7.42 2.51
N MET A 431 -0.73 6.64 3.57
CA MET A 431 -0.28 6.99 4.93
C MET A 431 1.25 7.09 4.97
N SER A 432 1.95 6.11 4.41
CA SER A 432 3.42 6.07 4.37
C SER A 432 4.01 7.25 3.59
N LEU A 433 3.42 7.58 2.43
CA LEU A 433 3.86 8.69 1.60
C LEU A 433 3.71 10.03 2.32
N ASN A 434 2.53 10.32 2.85
CA ASN A 434 2.29 11.56 3.58
C ASN A 434 3.14 11.64 4.84
N PHE A 435 3.23 10.57 5.63
CA PHE A 435 4.05 10.54 6.83
C PHE A 435 5.54 10.77 6.53
N ALA A 436 6.06 10.19 5.45
CA ALA A 436 7.45 10.40 5.02
C ALA A 436 7.74 11.89 4.69
N VAL A 437 6.79 12.58 4.04
CA VAL A 437 6.91 14.03 3.78
C VAL A 437 6.87 14.84 5.07
N PHE A 438 5.92 14.57 5.97
CA PHE A 438 5.84 15.24 7.28
C PHE A 438 7.10 15.01 8.11
N TRP A 439 7.62 13.77 8.11
CA TRP A 439 8.85 13.42 8.80
C TRP A 439 10.08 14.12 8.21
N ALA A 440 10.15 14.25 6.88
CA ALA A 440 11.21 15.01 6.21
C ALA A 440 11.18 16.49 6.62
N CYS A 441 10.02 17.16 6.49
CA CYS A 441 9.86 18.55 6.91
C CYS A 441 10.18 18.76 8.40
N TRP A 442 9.74 17.84 9.26
CA TRP A 442 10.04 17.85 10.71
C TRP A 442 11.55 17.70 10.99
N SER A 443 12.23 16.85 10.23
CA SER A 443 13.68 16.62 10.37
C SER A 443 14.50 17.79 9.84
N PHE A 444 14.10 18.40 8.72
CA PHE A 444 14.79 19.56 8.14
C PHE A 444 14.80 20.73 9.12
N ARG A 445 13.67 20.94 9.81
CA ARG A 445 13.52 21.95 10.86
C ARG A 445 14.36 21.72 12.11
N GLN A 446 14.77 20.49 12.41
CA GLN A 446 15.63 20.25 13.57
C GLN A 446 17.04 20.78 13.35
N ARG A 447 17.47 20.94 12.10
CA ARG A 447 18.81 21.45 11.79
C ARG A 447 18.94 22.94 12.07
N SER A 448 17.85 23.71 12.02
CA SER A 448 17.94 25.16 12.11
C SER A 448 16.62 25.82 12.54
N ARG A 449 16.69 27.03 13.12
CA ARG A 449 15.52 27.86 13.43
C ARG A 449 15.34 28.93 12.33
N PRO A 450 14.64 28.63 11.22
CA PRO A 450 14.50 29.57 10.13
C PRO A 450 13.71 30.82 10.56
N GLU A 451 14.11 31.97 10.01
CA GLU A 451 13.34 33.21 10.05
C GLU A 451 11.97 33.03 9.38
N LEU A 452 11.04 33.97 9.61
CA LEU A 452 9.66 33.88 9.13
C LEU A 452 9.56 33.67 7.62
N GLY A 453 10.32 34.43 6.81
CA GLY A 453 10.29 34.33 5.34
C GLY A 453 10.67 32.94 4.81
N PRO A 454 11.89 32.43 5.09
CA PRO A 454 12.28 31.05 4.76
C PRO A 454 11.29 29.99 5.22
N ARG A 455 10.74 30.16 6.43
CA ARG A 455 9.75 29.24 6.98
C ARG A 455 8.46 29.25 6.18
N LEU A 456 7.96 30.42 5.78
CA LEU A 456 6.77 30.55 4.93
C LEU A 456 6.99 29.90 3.57
N LEU A 457 8.12 30.18 2.89
CA LEU A 457 8.44 29.57 1.59
C LEU A 457 8.47 28.04 1.64
N ALA A 458 9.14 27.48 2.65
CA ALA A 458 9.20 26.03 2.84
C ALA A 458 7.82 25.43 3.13
N THR A 459 7.00 26.13 3.93
CA THR A 459 5.66 25.67 4.31
C THR A 459 4.70 25.70 3.14
N THR A 460 4.66 26.81 2.39
CA THR A 460 3.86 26.93 1.17
C THR A 460 4.23 25.83 0.18
N ASN A 461 5.52 25.60 -0.03
CA ASN A 461 6.00 24.54 -0.91
C ASN A 461 5.60 23.13 -0.42
N ALA A 462 5.68 22.87 0.89
CA ALA A 462 5.25 21.60 1.47
C ALA A 462 3.72 21.39 1.34
N ILE A 463 2.93 22.46 1.46
CA ILE A 463 1.48 22.42 1.19
C ILE A 463 1.21 22.07 -0.27
N LEU A 464 1.86 22.75 -1.22
CA LEU A 464 1.71 22.42 -2.65
C LEU A 464 2.09 20.98 -2.94
N LEU A 465 3.13 20.46 -2.28
CA LEU A 465 3.50 19.06 -2.40
C LEU A 465 2.40 18.11 -1.87
N LEU A 466 1.83 18.40 -0.70
CA LEU A 466 0.75 17.58 -0.15
C LEU A 466 -0.49 17.58 -1.04
N LEU A 467 -0.80 18.73 -1.66
CA LEU A 467 -1.85 18.82 -2.67
C LEU A 467 -1.51 17.96 -3.89
N LEU A 468 -0.29 18.02 -4.43
CA LEU A 468 0.09 17.15 -5.56
C LEU A 468 -0.09 15.66 -5.23
N LEU A 469 0.44 15.22 -4.09
CA LEU A 469 0.48 13.80 -3.71
C LEU A 469 -0.90 13.20 -3.36
N ASN A 470 -1.89 14.04 -3.01
CA ASN A 470 -3.24 13.59 -2.70
C ASN A 470 -4.26 13.94 -3.80
N SER A 471 -3.77 14.31 -4.99
CA SER A 471 -4.60 14.43 -6.19
C SER A 471 -5.22 13.12 -6.61
N GLU A 472 -6.42 13.16 -7.19
CA GLU A 472 -7.07 11.98 -7.77
C GLU A 472 -6.15 11.26 -8.77
N ALA A 473 -5.34 12.00 -9.54
CA ALA A 473 -4.34 11.43 -10.44
C ALA A 473 -3.34 10.51 -9.70
N VAL A 474 -2.72 11.03 -8.63
CA VAL A 474 -1.69 10.32 -7.87
C VAL A 474 -2.31 9.22 -7.01
N VAL A 475 -3.47 9.48 -6.41
CA VAL A 475 -4.22 8.48 -5.62
C VAL A 475 -4.74 7.36 -6.52
N GLY A 476 -5.21 7.66 -7.72
CA GLY A 476 -5.62 6.69 -8.72
C GLY A 476 -4.48 5.76 -9.11
N LEU A 477 -3.27 6.28 -9.30
CA LEU A 477 -2.07 5.46 -9.53
C LEU A 477 -1.73 4.55 -8.35
N ILE A 478 -1.91 5.01 -7.11
CA ILE A 478 -1.74 4.17 -5.92
C ILE A 478 -2.78 3.04 -5.93
N ARG A 479 -4.05 3.36 -6.17
CA ARG A 479 -5.15 2.37 -6.23
C ARG A 479 -4.98 1.37 -7.36
N ALA A 480 -4.37 1.80 -8.48
CA ALA A 480 -4.07 0.95 -9.62
C ALA A 480 -2.92 -0.04 -9.37
N GLY A 481 -2.07 0.19 -8.36
CA GLY A 481 -0.87 -0.63 -8.14
C GLY A 481 0.33 -0.18 -8.98
N ALA A 482 0.51 1.12 -9.19
CA ALA A 482 1.64 1.69 -9.92
C ALA A 482 3.00 1.43 -9.23
N SER A 483 4.02 1.06 -10.01
CA SER A 483 5.40 0.88 -9.50
C SER A 483 6.06 2.15 -8.91
N GLU A 484 5.45 3.31 -9.12
CA GLU A 484 6.01 4.61 -8.77
C GLU A 484 5.83 4.98 -7.30
N TYR A 485 4.71 4.63 -6.66
CA TYR A 485 4.41 5.12 -5.31
C TYR A 485 5.45 4.69 -4.25
N PRO A 486 6.07 3.49 -4.30
CA PRO A 486 7.13 3.16 -3.36
C PRO A 486 8.33 4.11 -3.50
N THR A 487 8.65 4.55 -4.71
CA THR A 487 9.74 5.53 -4.94
C THR A 487 9.39 6.92 -4.40
N TRP A 488 8.12 7.31 -4.43
CA TRP A 488 7.65 8.55 -3.81
C TRP A 488 7.76 8.51 -2.29
N ILE A 489 7.55 7.35 -1.66
CA ILE A 489 7.76 7.15 -0.21
C ILE A 489 9.25 7.17 0.13
N LEU A 490 10.08 6.47 -0.64
CA LEU A 490 11.50 6.32 -0.36
C LEU A 490 12.29 7.62 -0.53
N LEU A 491 11.92 8.51 -1.45
CA LEU A 491 12.69 9.73 -1.69
C LEU A 491 12.80 10.66 -0.46
N PRO A 492 11.71 11.03 0.25
CA PRO A 492 11.80 11.73 1.53
C PRO A 492 12.62 10.96 2.59
N VAL A 493 12.53 9.63 2.62
CA VAL A 493 13.29 8.79 3.55
C VAL A 493 14.79 8.87 3.27
N VAL A 494 15.21 8.78 2.00
CA VAL A 494 16.61 8.91 1.59
C VAL A 494 17.14 10.29 1.94
N LEU A 495 16.42 11.36 1.58
CA LEU A 495 16.83 12.73 1.89
C LEU A 495 17.00 12.96 3.40
N THR A 496 16.04 12.48 4.19
CA THR A 496 16.08 12.64 5.66
C THR A 496 17.22 11.85 6.27
N SER A 497 17.38 10.59 5.87
CA SER A 497 18.35 9.68 6.47
C SER A 497 19.78 10.06 6.11
N LEU A 498 20.05 10.36 4.82
CA LEU A 498 21.38 10.74 4.37
C LEU A 498 21.77 12.17 4.74
N PHE A 499 20.87 13.15 4.63
CA PHE A 499 21.24 14.57 4.79
C PHE A 499 20.89 15.16 6.16
N CYS A 500 19.98 14.56 6.94
CA CYS A 500 19.61 15.08 8.27
C CYS A 500 20.08 14.21 9.43
N ARG A 501 20.31 12.92 9.19
CA ARG A 501 20.74 11.95 10.21
C ARG A 501 22.12 11.35 9.92
N ALA A 502 22.93 12.06 9.13
CA ALA A 502 24.23 11.61 8.64
C ALA A 502 25.26 11.23 9.74
N ASP A 503 25.05 11.68 10.97
CA ASP A 503 25.93 11.39 12.11
C ASP A 503 25.68 9.99 12.71
N GLU A 504 24.55 9.36 12.40
CA GLU A 504 24.10 8.10 12.98
C GLU A 504 24.25 6.96 11.96
N ARG A 505 25.13 5.98 12.23
CA ARG A 505 25.43 4.84 11.32
C ARG A 505 24.17 4.10 10.84
N GLN A 506 23.19 3.92 11.71
CA GLN A 506 21.95 3.21 11.41
C GLN A 506 21.14 3.94 10.32
N TRP A 507 21.06 5.27 10.37
CA TRP A 507 20.34 6.04 9.36
C TRP A 507 21.10 6.12 8.04
N LEU A 508 22.43 6.04 8.03
CA LEU A 508 23.19 5.92 6.79
C LEU A 508 22.94 4.59 6.10
N PHE A 509 22.87 3.49 6.85
CA PHE A 509 22.48 2.20 6.32
C PHE A 509 21.09 2.28 5.69
N VAL A 510 20.09 2.79 6.44
CA VAL A 510 18.71 2.99 5.95
C VAL A 510 18.69 3.85 4.69
N GLY A 511 19.35 5.02 4.71
CA GLY A 511 19.37 5.94 3.58
C GLY A 511 20.02 5.36 2.34
N GLY A 512 21.14 4.63 2.49
CA GLY A 512 21.81 3.95 1.40
C GLY A 512 20.96 2.80 0.83
N SER A 513 20.45 1.91 1.69
CA SER A 513 19.57 0.81 1.27
C SER A 513 18.30 1.30 0.59
N SER A 514 17.68 2.37 1.11
CA SER A 514 16.51 3.00 0.47
C SER A 514 16.85 3.62 -0.89
N ALA A 515 18.05 4.17 -1.09
CA ALA A 515 18.49 4.68 -2.39
C ALA A 515 18.73 3.53 -3.39
N GLY A 516 19.34 2.44 -2.96
CA GLY A 516 19.46 1.21 -3.75
C GLY A 516 18.09 0.67 -4.15
N LEU A 517 17.15 0.60 -3.19
CA LEU A 517 15.79 0.15 -3.45
C LEU A 517 15.07 1.07 -4.45
N LEU A 518 15.20 2.40 -4.31
CA LEU A 518 14.64 3.38 -5.23
C LEU A 518 15.09 3.14 -6.68
N PHE A 519 16.38 2.85 -6.88
CA PHE A 519 16.92 2.46 -8.20
C PHE A 519 16.31 1.15 -8.72
N THR A 520 16.25 0.10 -7.89
CA THR A 520 15.76 -1.23 -8.33
C THR A 520 14.26 -1.30 -8.56
N LEU A 521 13.49 -0.42 -7.92
CA LEU A 521 12.05 -0.28 -8.17
C LEU A 521 11.78 0.46 -9.48
N ARG A 522 12.66 1.39 -9.85
CA ARG A 522 12.51 2.29 -11.00
C ARG A 522 13.86 2.59 -11.63
N SER A 523 14.30 1.73 -12.55
CA SER A 523 15.62 1.88 -13.20
C SER A 523 15.72 3.17 -14.04
N ASN A 524 14.60 3.68 -14.56
CA ASN A 524 14.53 4.98 -15.24
C ASN A 524 14.79 6.19 -14.32
N GLN A 525 14.91 5.99 -13.02
CA GLN A 525 15.25 7.03 -12.05
C GLN A 525 16.74 7.03 -11.67
N VAL A 526 17.56 6.20 -12.32
CA VAL A 526 18.99 6.02 -12.02
C VAL A 526 19.79 7.32 -11.99
N LEU A 527 19.53 8.24 -12.92
CA LEU A 527 20.26 9.52 -12.97
C LEU A 527 19.97 10.37 -11.72
N GLY A 528 18.70 10.44 -11.31
CA GLY A 528 18.30 11.16 -10.10
C GLY A 528 18.88 10.54 -8.83
N VAL A 529 18.81 9.21 -8.70
CA VAL A 529 19.36 8.47 -7.54
C VAL A 529 20.88 8.59 -7.46
N GLY A 530 21.57 8.34 -8.57
CA GLY A 530 23.02 8.43 -8.65
C GLY A 530 23.53 9.84 -8.32
N TRP A 531 22.84 10.87 -8.82
CA TRP A 531 23.16 12.26 -8.49
C TRP A 531 22.94 12.57 -7.01
N LEU A 532 21.85 12.08 -6.42
CA LEU A 532 21.55 12.28 -5.00
C LEU A 532 22.62 11.64 -4.10
N LEU A 533 23.02 10.40 -4.38
CA LEU A 533 24.12 9.72 -3.69
C LEU A 533 25.45 10.45 -3.88
N THR A 534 25.75 10.88 -5.10
CA THR A 534 26.96 11.65 -5.41
C THR A 534 27.01 12.95 -4.62
N SER A 535 25.89 13.68 -4.55
CA SER A 535 25.75 14.93 -3.78
C SER A 535 26.11 14.74 -2.31
N PHE A 536 25.63 13.64 -1.72
CA PHE A 536 25.95 13.25 -0.34
C PHE A 536 27.45 12.88 -0.19
N LEU A 537 27.96 12.02 -1.08
CA LEU A 537 29.32 11.49 -1.01
C LEU A 537 30.41 12.57 -1.18
N VAL A 538 30.20 13.57 -2.04
CA VAL A 538 31.15 14.67 -2.25
C VAL A 538 31.48 15.40 -0.94
N SER A 539 30.49 15.59 -0.08
CA SER A 539 30.66 16.22 1.24
C SER A 539 31.25 15.25 2.27
N MET A 540 30.79 13.99 2.25
CA MET A 540 31.09 13.02 3.29
C MET A 540 32.43 12.30 3.13
N LEU A 541 32.87 12.01 1.89
CA LEU A 541 34.17 11.36 1.66
C LEU A 541 35.35 12.22 2.14
N ARG A 542 35.19 13.55 2.15
CA ARG A 542 36.20 14.48 2.66
C ARG A 542 36.23 14.54 4.19
N LYS A 543 35.09 14.33 4.84
CA LYS A 543 34.93 14.53 6.30
C LYS A 543 34.99 13.23 7.09
N ARG A 544 34.32 12.18 6.61
CA ARG A 544 34.06 10.93 7.32
C ARG A 544 33.92 9.75 6.36
N ARG A 545 35.06 9.26 5.86
CA ARG A 545 35.14 8.17 4.86
C ARG A 545 34.39 6.90 5.25
N THR A 546 34.50 6.48 6.51
CA THR A 546 33.84 5.26 7.02
C THR A 546 32.32 5.36 6.97
N LEU A 547 31.76 6.53 7.30
CA LEU A 547 30.32 6.77 7.22
C LEU A 547 29.83 6.82 5.77
N ALA A 548 30.60 7.46 4.88
CA ALA A 548 30.30 7.46 3.45
C ALA A 548 30.31 6.03 2.88
N ALA A 549 31.25 5.19 3.31
CA ALA A 549 31.33 3.79 2.90
C ALA A 549 30.10 2.99 3.33
N ILE A 550 29.55 3.19 4.52
CA ILE A 550 28.32 2.52 4.96
C ILE A 550 27.15 2.82 4.02
N ALA A 551 26.91 4.10 3.69
CA ALA A 551 25.81 4.48 2.81
C ALA A 551 26.02 3.94 1.38
N LEU A 552 27.25 3.97 0.86
CA LEU A 552 27.56 3.48 -0.47
C LEU A 552 27.43 1.94 -0.55
N THR A 553 28.01 1.22 0.41
CA THR A 553 27.97 -0.25 0.45
C THR A 553 26.54 -0.76 0.63
N SER A 554 25.73 -0.12 1.48
CA SER A 554 24.33 -0.51 1.64
C SER A 554 23.47 -0.19 0.41
N ALA A 555 23.75 0.91 -0.29
CA ALA A 555 23.11 1.23 -1.57
C ALA A 555 23.47 0.22 -2.66
N LEU A 556 24.75 -0.10 -2.83
CA LEU A 556 25.22 -1.08 -3.80
C LEU A 556 24.70 -2.48 -3.49
N GLY A 557 24.71 -2.90 -2.22
CA GLY A 557 24.22 -4.21 -1.81
C GLY A 557 22.75 -4.44 -2.21
N VAL A 558 21.88 -3.43 -2.03
CA VAL A 558 20.48 -3.52 -2.48
C VAL A 558 20.37 -3.37 -4.00
N ALA A 559 21.13 -2.45 -4.60
CA ALA A 559 21.10 -2.21 -6.05
C ALA A 559 21.50 -3.44 -6.88
N LEU A 560 22.32 -4.34 -6.31
CA LEU A 560 22.79 -5.57 -6.96
C LEU A 560 21.88 -6.79 -6.74
N LEU A 561 20.82 -6.70 -5.94
CA LEU A 561 19.86 -7.81 -5.77
C LEU A 561 19.26 -8.30 -7.09
N PRO A 562 18.92 -7.43 -8.07
CA PRO A 562 18.45 -7.88 -9.37
C PRO A 562 19.47 -8.76 -10.13
N LEU A 563 20.75 -8.42 -10.02
CA LEU A 563 21.82 -9.20 -10.64
C LEU A 563 21.92 -10.59 -10.00
N ALA A 564 21.84 -10.66 -8.67
CA ALA A 564 21.87 -11.94 -7.95
C ALA A 564 20.71 -12.86 -8.36
N HIS A 565 19.51 -12.30 -8.51
CA HIS A 565 18.34 -13.03 -9.01
C HIS A 565 18.57 -13.56 -10.43
N ASN A 566 18.97 -12.69 -11.36
CA ASN A 566 19.13 -13.04 -12.77
C ASN A 566 20.22 -14.10 -12.97
N LEU A 567 21.28 -14.06 -12.16
CA LEU A 567 22.31 -15.10 -12.14
C LEU A 567 21.78 -16.42 -11.59
N TYR A 568 21.02 -16.38 -10.48
CA TYR A 568 20.53 -17.60 -9.82
C TYR A 568 19.44 -18.31 -10.62
N TYR A 569 18.44 -17.58 -11.12
CA TYR A 569 17.32 -18.17 -11.87
C TYR A 569 17.57 -18.25 -13.38
N GLY A 570 18.23 -17.26 -13.98
CA GLY A 570 18.41 -17.17 -15.43
C GLY A 570 19.82 -17.45 -15.95
N GLY A 571 20.82 -17.59 -15.08
CA GLY A 571 22.22 -17.73 -15.51
C GLY A 571 22.79 -16.49 -16.21
N GLU A 572 22.12 -15.34 -16.15
CA GLU A 572 22.49 -14.13 -16.89
C GLU A 572 23.02 -13.01 -15.97
N ALA A 573 24.18 -12.46 -16.30
CA ALA A 573 24.82 -11.35 -15.58
C ALA A 573 24.29 -9.97 -16.00
N VAL A 574 22.96 -9.78 -15.94
CA VAL A 574 22.30 -8.52 -16.34
C VAL A 574 21.71 -7.83 -15.10
N LEU A 575 22.07 -6.56 -14.86
CA LEU A 575 21.57 -5.81 -13.70
C LEU A 575 20.11 -5.35 -13.87
N ALA A 576 19.78 -4.84 -15.06
CA ALA A 576 18.43 -4.48 -15.43
C ALA A 576 18.32 -4.60 -16.95
N THR A 577 17.33 -5.33 -17.46
CA THR A 577 17.02 -5.32 -18.89
C THR A 577 16.48 -3.96 -19.26
N THR A 578 16.93 -3.44 -20.39
CA THR A 578 16.48 -2.13 -20.85
C THR A 578 15.21 -2.28 -21.68
N SER A 579 14.16 -1.53 -21.38
CA SER A 579 13.01 -1.33 -22.26
C SER A 579 13.35 -0.55 -23.56
N ARG A 580 14.65 -0.32 -23.82
CA ARG A 580 15.17 0.34 -25.02
C ARG A 580 14.74 -0.35 -26.31
N SER A 581 14.52 -1.66 -26.27
CA SER A 581 14.03 -2.44 -27.42
C SER A 581 12.55 -2.24 -27.72
N ILE A 582 11.81 -1.52 -26.87
CA ILE A 582 10.38 -1.20 -27.05
C ILE A 582 10.29 0.23 -27.63
N PRO A 583 10.02 0.40 -28.94
CA PRO A 583 9.98 1.72 -29.59
C PRO A 583 8.99 2.69 -28.94
N GLU A 584 7.87 2.17 -28.41
CA GLU A 584 6.83 2.96 -27.76
C GLU A 584 7.31 3.64 -26.46
N ASN A 585 8.35 3.08 -25.82
CA ASN A 585 8.90 3.61 -24.59
C ASN A 585 10.01 4.64 -24.83
N LEU A 586 10.80 4.50 -25.89
CA LEU A 586 11.87 5.44 -26.27
C LEU A 586 11.41 6.31 -27.45
N VAL A 587 10.60 7.32 -27.14
CA VAL A 587 9.95 8.20 -28.14
C VAL A 587 10.96 9.08 -28.86
N LEU A 588 12.00 9.55 -28.16
CA LEU A 588 13.05 10.39 -28.74
C LEU A 588 14.42 9.79 -28.44
N PRO A 589 14.99 8.97 -29.34
CA PRO A 589 16.37 8.52 -29.20
C PRO A 589 17.33 9.72 -29.18
N PRO A 590 18.37 9.73 -28.31
CA PRO A 590 19.33 10.83 -28.25
C PRO A 590 20.00 11.17 -29.59
N SER A 591 20.24 10.16 -30.44
CA SER A 591 20.79 10.33 -31.78
C SER A 591 19.89 11.16 -32.71
N SER A 592 18.57 11.09 -32.53
CA SER A 592 17.58 11.80 -33.37
C SER A 592 17.56 13.30 -33.10
N LEU A 593 18.13 13.78 -31.98
CA LEU A 593 18.24 15.21 -31.69
C LEU A 593 19.22 15.93 -32.64
N LEU A 594 20.23 15.23 -33.15
CA LEU A 594 21.21 15.80 -34.08
C LEU A 594 20.56 16.12 -35.44
N SER A 595 19.57 15.33 -35.85
CA SER A 595 18.78 15.51 -37.08
C SER A 595 17.54 16.40 -36.89
N ALA A 596 17.23 16.83 -35.67
CA ALA A 596 15.95 17.51 -35.37
C ALA A 596 15.81 18.87 -36.08
N ARG A 597 16.90 19.57 -36.41
CA ARG A 597 16.85 20.91 -37.03
C ARG A 597 16.15 20.94 -38.40
N GLY A 598 16.08 19.81 -39.11
CA GLY A 598 15.46 19.71 -40.43
C GLY A 598 14.15 18.93 -40.48
N ASN A 599 13.68 18.38 -39.36
CA ASN A 599 12.49 17.51 -39.32
C ASN A 599 11.38 18.11 -38.45
N PRO A 600 10.27 18.58 -39.03
CA PRO A 600 9.18 19.23 -38.29
C PRO A 600 8.48 18.28 -37.30
N GLU A 601 8.39 16.99 -37.60
CA GLU A 601 7.78 15.98 -36.72
C GLU A 601 8.62 15.77 -35.46
N LEU A 602 9.95 15.64 -35.62
CA LEU A 602 10.88 15.55 -34.48
C LEU A 602 10.83 16.81 -33.61
N ILE A 603 10.72 17.99 -34.21
CA ILE A 603 10.55 19.25 -33.46
C ILE A 603 9.24 19.23 -32.66
N GLN A 604 8.15 18.73 -33.25
CA GLN A 604 6.87 18.61 -32.56
C GLN A 604 6.94 17.61 -31.40
N MET A 605 7.58 16.46 -31.59
CA MET A 605 7.79 15.46 -30.52
C MET A 605 8.64 16.04 -29.37
N VAL A 606 9.73 16.75 -29.69
CA VAL A 606 10.56 17.44 -28.66
C VAL A 606 9.73 18.45 -27.88
N ARG A 607 8.89 19.25 -28.58
CA ARG A 607 7.99 20.21 -27.92
C ARG A 607 6.98 19.50 -27.02
N GLN A 608 6.39 18.39 -27.47
CA GLN A 608 5.44 17.59 -26.69
C GLN A 608 6.09 16.99 -25.44
N GLN A 609 7.28 16.38 -25.55
CA GLN A 609 8.01 15.85 -24.39
C GLN A 609 8.39 16.95 -23.40
N ARG A 610 8.91 18.08 -23.90
CA ARG A 610 9.20 19.26 -23.08
C ARG A 610 7.94 19.74 -22.35
N ASP A 611 6.82 19.83 -23.05
CA ASP A 611 5.56 20.30 -22.52
C ASP A 611 4.97 19.32 -21.47
N GLY A 612 5.12 18.01 -21.68
CA GLY A 612 4.79 16.99 -20.68
C GLY A 612 5.69 17.08 -19.44
N VAL A 613 7.01 17.17 -19.61
CA VAL A 613 7.98 17.25 -18.51
C VAL A 613 7.79 18.52 -17.67
N LEU A 614 7.64 19.68 -18.33
CA LEU A 614 7.50 20.98 -17.66
C LEU A 614 6.05 21.29 -17.26
N TYR A 615 5.10 20.40 -17.53
CA TYR A 615 3.68 20.65 -17.29
C TYR A 615 3.21 21.96 -17.98
N THR A 616 3.67 22.18 -19.22
CA THR A 616 3.32 23.31 -20.08
C THR A 616 2.50 22.87 -21.29
N GLY A 617 1.88 23.81 -22.01
CA GLY A 617 1.06 23.50 -23.19
C GLY A 617 -0.34 22.95 -22.88
N GLY A 618 -1.20 22.88 -23.90
CA GLY A 618 -2.60 22.41 -23.81
C GLY A 618 -2.75 20.89 -23.93
N THR A 619 -1.68 20.15 -24.21
CA THR A 619 -1.68 18.68 -24.31
C THR A 619 -2.02 18.01 -22.98
N ASN A 620 -1.64 18.63 -21.86
CA ASN A 620 -1.92 18.12 -20.51
C ASN A 620 -3.39 18.28 -20.10
N GLU A 621 -4.10 19.24 -20.70
CA GLU A 621 -5.52 19.51 -20.43
C GLU A 621 -6.43 18.42 -21.04
N ARG A 622 -5.92 17.67 -22.02
CA ARG A 622 -6.63 16.57 -22.70
C ARG A 622 -6.43 15.20 -22.06
N GLN A 623 -5.58 15.08 -21.04
CA GLN A 623 -5.27 13.80 -20.40
C GLN A 623 -6.29 13.49 -19.28
N PRO A 624 -6.96 12.32 -19.30
CA PRO A 624 -8.04 11.99 -18.37
C PRO A 624 -7.66 12.07 -16.88
N LEU A 625 -6.42 11.67 -16.55
CA LEU A 625 -5.95 11.61 -15.16
C LEU A 625 -5.44 12.95 -14.61
N ALA A 626 -4.98 13.87 -15.47
CA ALA A 626 -4.32 15.12 -15.04
C ALA A 626 -5.18 16.38 -15.19
N GLY A 627 -6.36 16.24 -15.82
CA GLY A 627 -7.23 17.30 -16.33
C GLY A 627 -7.17 18.62 -15.56
N GLY A 628 -6.34 19.56 -16.04
CA GLY A 628 -6.25 20.97 -15.64
C GLY A 628 -5.90 21.31 -14.17
N GLY A 629 -6.40 20.56 -13.19
CA GLY A 629 -6.42 20.91 -11.76
C GLY A 629 -5.04 20.97 -11.10
N LEU A 630 -4.07 20.19 -11.59
CA LEU A 630 -2.70 20.17 -11.06
C LEU A 630 -1.82 21.32 -11.56
N ARG A 631 -2.25 22.06 -12.58
CA ARG A 631 -1.46 23.11 -13.24
C ARG A 631 -0.93 24.15 -12.26
N ASN A 632 -1.80 24.67 -11.38
CA ASN A 632 -1.43 25.70 -10.42
C ASN A 632 -0.50 25.16 -9.33
N VAL A 633 -0.73 23.92 -8.90
CA VAL A 633 0.08 23.25 -7.88
C VAL A 633 1.51 23.04 -8.39
N ILE A 634 1.65 22.45 -9.57
CA ILE A 634 2.95 22.16 -10.18
C ILE A 634 3.72 23.44 -10.51
N ARG A 635 3.06 24.45 -11.10
CA ARG A 635 3.69 25.74 -11.37
C ARG A 635 4.12 26.45 -10.09
N GLY A 636 3.35 26.36 -9.01
CA GLY A 636 3.74 26.89 -7.70
C GLY A 636 5.05 26.25 -7.20
N ILE A 637 5.18 24.93 -7.31
CA ILE A 637 6.41 24.20 -6.95
C ILE A 637 7.60 24.66 -7.83
N GLN A 638 7.39 24.78 -9.14
CA GLN A 638 8.42 25.27 -10.08
C GLN A 638 8.90 26.68 -9.74
N VAL A 639 7.97 27.61 -9.49
CA VAL A 639 8.30 29.00 -9.14
C VAL A 639 9.11 29.05 -7.85
N LEU A 640 8.70 28.32 -6.81
CA LEU A 640 9.44 28.28 -5.54
C LEU A 640 10.82 27.66 -5.70
N TRP A 641 10.98 26.67 -6.59
CA TRP A 641 12.30 26.11 -6.92
C TRP A 641 13.18 27.09 -7.67
N ILE A 642 12.66 27.81 -8.67
CA ILE A 642 13.41 28.87 -9.38
C ILE A 642 13.85 29.97 -8.42
N VAL A 643 12.95 30.44 -7.54
CA VAL A 643 13.27 31.41 -6.49
C VAL A 643 14.40 30.89 -5.59
N THR A 644 14.39 29.60 -5.28
CA THR A 644 15.43 28.93 -4.48
C THR A 644 16.77 28.87 -5.21
N LEU A 645 16.78 28.55 -6.51
CA LEU A 645 17.98 28.56 -7.35
C LEU A 645 18.59 29.97 -7.43
N ILE A 646 17.78 30.99 -7.70
CA ILE A 646 18.23 32.39 -7.74
C ILE A 646 18.79 32.80 -6.38
N ALA A 647 18.12 32.44 -5.29
CA ALA A 647 18.60 32.74 -3.95
C ALA A 647 19.93 32.04 -3.62
N SER A 648 20.14 30.81 -4.10
CA SER A 648 21.40 30.09 -3.94
C SER A 648 22.52 30.70 -4.79
N PHE A 649 22.23 31.06 -6.05
CA PHE A 649 23.20 31.68 -6.94
C PHE A 649 23.68 33.05 -6.42
N ARG A 650 22.75 33.90 -5.98
CA ARG A 650 23.06 35.23 -5.39
C ARG A 650 23.94 35.15 -4.15
N ARG A 651 23.99 34.01 -3.47
CA ARG A 651 24.83 33.79 -2.29
C ARG A 651 26.26 33.38 -2.62
N GLY A 652 26.53 33.00 -3.86
CA GLY A 652 27.85 32.54 -4.29
C GLY A 652 28.40 31.49 -3.32
N VAL A 653 29.68 31.63 -2.94
CA VAL A 653 30.47 30.66 -2.15
C VAL A 653 29.91 30.35 -0.74
N ARG A 654 28.92 31.10 -0.25
CA ARG A 654 28.31 30.88 1.09
C ARG A 654 27.51 29.57 1.19
N ASP A 655 26.96 29.09 0.09
CA ASP A 655 26.26 27.81 0.06
C ASP A 655 27.25 26.66 -0.16
N SER A 656 27.11 25.56 0.59
CA SER A 656 27.94 24.38 0.38
C SER A 656 27.70 23.75 -1.00
N VAL A 657 28.76 23.22 -1.60
CA VAL A 657 28.72 22.49 -2.88
C VAL A 657 27.63 21.40 -2.89
N GLU A 658 27.52 20.66 -1.78
CA GLU A 658 26.46 19.67 -1.52
C GLU A 658 25.05 20.23 -1.75
N MET A 659 24.78 21.45 -1.26
CA MET A 659 23.46 22.08 -1.36
C MET A 659 23.15 22.46 -2.82
N ARG A 660 24.15 22.97 -3.55
CA ARG A 660 23.99 23.32 -4.96
C ARG A 660 23.74 22.09 -5.82
N PHE A 661 24.46 21.00 -5.56
CA PHE A 661 24.21 19.72 -6.23
C PHE A 661 22.82 19.19 -5.89
N LEU A 662 22.43 19.27 -4.62
CA LEU A 662 21.09 18.83 -4.21
C LEU A 662 19.97 19.58 -4.96
N LEU A 663 20.12 20.88 -5.21
CA LEU A 663 19.14 21.68 -5.97
C LEU A 663 19.01 21.26 -7.45
N LEU A 664 20.00 20.56 -8.02
CA LEU A 664 19.95 20.03 -9.40
C LEU A 664 19.29 18.64 -9.49
N THR A 665 19.10 17.96 -8.37
CA THR A 665 18.45 16.64 -8.31
C THR A 665 17.12 16.56 -9.09
N PRO A 666 16.22 17.56 -9.02
CA PRO A 666 14.95 17.50 -9.76
C PRO A 666 15.12 17.46 -11.27
N VAL A 667 16.13 18.14 -11.80
CA VAL A 667 16.44 18.11 -13.24
C VAL A 667 16.81 16.71 -13.67
N LEU A 668 17.60 16.00 -12.85
CA LEU A 668 18.09 14.65 -13.18
C LEU A 668 16.97 13.60 -13.13
N PHE A 669 15.99 13.73 -12.23
CA PHE A 669 14.79 12.88 -12.24
C PHE A 669 13.87 13.17 -13.44
N LEU A 670 13.81 14.41 -13.90
CA LEU A 670 12.98 14.79 -15.06
C LEU A 670 13.67 14.54 -16.40
N ALA A 671 15.01 14.60 -16.46
CA ALA A 671 15.80 14.54 -17.69
C ALA A 671 15.55 13.27 -18.52
N VAL A 672 15.36 12.13 -17.86
CA VAL A 672 15.11 10.84 -18.53
C VAL A 672 13.82 10.88 -19.35
N HIS A 673 12.81 11.63 -18.89
CA HIS A 673 11.50 11.73 -19.52
C HIS A 673 11.46 12.71 -20.70
N PHE A 674 12.60 13.30 -21.09
CA PHE A 674 12.72 13.93 -22.40
C PHE A 674 12.90 12.90 -23.53
N PHE A 675 13.46 11.73 -23.20
CA PHE A 675 13.74 10.67 -24.17
C PHE A 675 12.71 9.55 -24.10
N TYR A 676 12.26 9.23 -22.88
CA TYR A 676 11.26 8.21 -22.62
C TYR A 676 9.84 8.79 -22.58
N GLN A 677 8.85 7.96 -22.94
CA GLN A 677 7.44 8.34 -22.97
C GLN A 677 6.96 8.92 -21.63
N VAL A 678 6.49 10.17 -21.66
CA VAL A 678 5.98 10.88 -20.47
C VAL A 678 4.45 10.86 -20.37
N MET A 679 3.74 10.71 -21.49
CA MET A 679 2.29 10.97 -21.57
C MET A 679 1.41 9.78 -21.16
N VAL A 680 1.97 8.57 -21.09
CA VAL A 680 1.24 7.36 -20.69
C VAL A 680 0.92 7.41 -19.20
N PHE A 681 -0.37 7.38 -18.86
CA PHE A 681 -0.90 7.56 -17.50
C PHE A 681 -0.39 8.83 -16.81
N TYR A 682 -0.31 9.94 -17.54
CA TYR A 682 0.19 11.23 -17.03
C TYR A 682 -0.57 11.70 -15.77
N PRO A 683 0.09 12.21 -14.70
CA PRO A 683 1.50 12.61 -14.59
C PRO A 683 2.42 11.57 -13.91
N ARG A 684 2.09 10.27 -13.99
CA ARG A 684 2.79 9.14 -13.32
C ARG A 684 4.31 9.29 -13.21
N HIS A 685 4.96 9.53 -14.34
CA HIS A 685 6.42 9.52 -14.45
C HIS A 685 7.11 10.77 -13.87
N ILE A 686 6.46 11.93 -13.96
CA ILE A 686 7.05 13.22 -13.55
C ILE A 686 6.83 13.54 -12.07
N THR A 687 5.89 12.87 -11.40
CA THR A 687 5.58 13.08 -9.97
C THR A 687 6.82 13.04 -9.08
N ILE A 688 7.75 12.10 -9.33
CA ILE A 688 8.99 12.02 -8.54
C ILE A 688 9.90 13.25 -8.73
N GLY A 689 9.93 13.81 -9.94
CA GLY A 689 10.68 15.03 -10.25
C GLY A 689 10.13 16.21 -9.44
N TYR A 690 8.82 16.41 -9.44
CA TYR A 690 8.17 17.48 -8.66
C TYR A 690 8.21 17.25 -7.15
N LEU A 691 8.14 16.01 -6.69
CA LEU A 691 8.38 15.64 -5.30
C LEU A 691 9.82 16.03 -4.88
N SER A 692 10.82 15.67 -5.68
CA SER A 692 12.21 16.02 -5.42
C SER A 692 12.42 17.55 -5.43
N MET A 693 11.74 18.26 -6.34
CA MET A 693 11.76 19.71 -6.45
C MET A 693 11.25 20.35 -5.16
N ALA A 694 10.09 19.93 -4.69
CA ALA A 694 9.54 20.43 -3.44
C ALA A 694 10.42 20.07 -2.23
N LEU A 695 10.91 18.84 -2.12
CA LEU A 695 11.72 18.44 -0.96
C LEU A 695 13.05 19.19 -0.89
N THR A 696 13.69 19.46 -2.03
CA THR A 696 14.95 20.23 -2.07
C THR A 696 14.75 21.71 -1.73
N VAL A 697 13.63 22.32 -2.15
CA VAL A 697 13.20 23.65 -1.71
C VAL A 697 12.99 23.68 -0.19
N ALA A 698 12.22 22.74 0.34
CA ALA A 698 11.97 22.66 1.78
C ALA A 698 13.29 22.48 2.56
N PHE A 699 14.17 21.60 2.09
CA PHE A 699 15.48 21.39 2.70
C PHE A 699 16.33 22.67 2.68
N PHE A 700 16.42 23.38 1.55
CA PHE A 700 17.17 24.63 1.43
C PHE A 700 16.74 25.65 2.48
N TRP A 701 15.44 25.94 2.54
CA TRP A 701 14.92 27.04 3.36
C TRP A 701 14.84 26.67 4.86
N LEU A 702 14.61 25.39 5.20
CA LEU A 702 14.51 24.94 6.59
C LEU A 702 15.86 24.59 7.22
N SER A 703 16.90 24.34 6.43
CA SER A 703 18.28 24.14 6.92
C SER A 703 19.10 25.44 7.00
N ARG A 704 18.53 26.55 6.51
CA ARG A 704 19.16 27.87 6.29
C ARG A 704 19.72 28.58 7.53
N ALA A 705 19.36 28.18 8.76
CA ALA A 705 19.72 28.95 9.97
C ALA A 705 20.92 28.42 10.78
N ALA A 706 21.62 27.36 10.32
CA ALA A 706 22.70 26.73 11.10
C ALA A 706 24.08 27.43 10.97
N ARG A 707 24.20 28.54 10.23
CA ARG A 707 25.50 29.16 9.92
C ARG A 707 25.47 30.69 9.92
N ARG A 708 24.94 31.34 10.96
CA ARG A 708 25.49 32.66 11.33
C ARG A 708 26.73 32.37 12.19
N PRO A 709 27.92 32.93 11.89
CA PRO A 709 29.01 32.89 12.85
C PRO A 709 28.49 33.49 14.16
N ARG A 710 28.81 32.88 15.31
CA ARG A 710 28.83 33.63 16.56
C ARG A 710 29.75 34.83 16.28
N THR A 711 29.17 36.01 16.14
CA THR A 711 29.93 37.24 16.33
C THR A 711 30.22 37.25 17.83
N ASP A 712 31.47 37.02 18.20
CA ASP A 712 31.94 37.26 19.55
C ASP A 712 31.60 38.71 19.89
N ALA A 713 30.79 38.87 20.93
CA ALA A 713 30.48 40.12 21.60
C ALA A 713 30.58 39.85 23.10
#